data_AF-Q4DL32-F1
#
_entry.id   AF-Q4DL32-F1
#
_cell.length_a   1.000
_cell.length_b   1.000
_cell.length_c   1.000
_cell.angle_alpha   90.00
_cell.angle_beta   90.00
_cell.angle_gamma   90.00
#
_symmetry.space_group_name_H-M   'P 1'
#
loop_
_entity.id
_entity.type
_entity.pdbx_description
1 polymer ?
#
loop_
_entity_poly.entity_id
_entity_poly.type
_entity_poly.pdbx_seq_one_letter_code
_entity_poly.pdbx_strand_id
1 'polypeptide(L)'
;MLRRCWIFHCPIQYTTLSSTAGKLNEILDLRVQKAPVHSEVLKQFIRTEVMPLLAGTSVDRRHDSSELRRFMGQLLRDSAFAAVVLRARPGGAYVNTIVDCIKHDHERMQFINKMTSNQASRIIEHLCRVGVNDSAVYAPLAARLDFCVLKEVGRAMFALAEERMHQEVVSFIVPLYCGETWELTFDGGVGYTNQWNKNCNVFDAVRVLRVLSKSVRGVVEQQRFDAAKGTIYPLPVESIHQLRTNLTVFIIQNSEILRGGHWINFTRAMVHFPTEFKTMKYLERHPSVLQAVDSQNLPRRASRLGLSETVDTDDMAALGLHYVFAPVEQQEKVKKKKLQQPAADGSEKENEGRFDVPSIDLTKLLPIIEDVPLPKSVQQRRLQLVMQAIMNDMDTLHFTDLVRFIQALRRMEGSSEFSSSLNAAISAVSRILDNGSKNTTVYIPYDRLVNLANLLTAFRLKNCKGFVNYLFCFLPTVHSMTVDEATSLMNALAAVAELDGVERCVRVGEQILDKVGHNFDGATLALVLSHPLQCAKLLRATVLLGATPSSGAIKRIFGDTKEELKVSSKLREAGASVLFDVARSLYHFSRLKTTETSWAETVWSKGIVGALMPLLTQLTSEFHQEVLSSMENGRSSTSYIPLAWRSSMEAVFPWVDVNLDTVSLTTMQQRIEEVYPFLRRIAMMAVCIAEAQRKSLAKKNPVAEPLAFSSNAVVHMLFFLLMFEHILYHGTWQTEIDSSAASANGVKEKMQKMKEDYITILSTTVCKDEEGNGVTALSLIDHLFSPESGRDQSHSVLDRSSILEITTNLPFSVSLVVSQGPINDLFCERAVAAVISVND
;
A
#
# COMPACT_ATOMS: atom_id res chain seq x y z
N MET A 1 -40.87 -39.00 20.40
CA MET A 1 -39.57 -38.83 21.09
C MET A 1 -38.40 -39.63 20.49
N LEU A 2 -38.60 -40.61 19.58
CA LEU A 2 -37.53 -41.42 18.97
C LEU A 2 -36.94 -40.90 17.63
N ARG A 3 -37.10 -39.61 17.30
CA ARG A 3 -36.61 -39.03 16.02
C ARG A 3 -35.23 -38.34 16.09
N ARG A 4 -34.51 -38.40 17.22
CA ARG A 4 -33.22 -37.70 17.40
C ARG A 4 -31.99 -38.57 17.67
N CYS A 5 -32.07 -39.90 17.60
CA CYS A 5 -30.91 -40.77 17.89
C CYS A 5 -30.25 -41.45 16.66
N TRP A 6 -30.53 -41.02 15.43
CA TRP A 6 -29.93 -41.60 14.21
C TRP A 6 -29.04 -40.57 13.47
N ILE A 7 -28.06 -39.99 14.15
CA ILE A 7 -26.86 -39.47 13.46
C ILE A 7 -25.98 -40.70 13.23
N PHE A 8 -26.17 -41.26 12.04
CA PHE A 8 -25.61 -42.49 11.52
C PHE A 8 -24.07 -42.48 11.48
N HIS A 9 -23.47 -43.61 11.86
CA HIS A 9 -22.26 -44.07 11.17
C HIS A 9 -22.59 -44.19 9.68
N CYS A 10 -21.91 -43.43 8.82
CA CYS A 10 -22.05 -43.54 7.37
C CYS A 10 -20.81 -44.30 6.86
N PRO A 11 -20.89 -45.64 6.74
CA PRO A 11 -19.77 -46.45 6.29
C PRO A 11 -19.51 -46.20 4.81
N ILE A 12 -18.25 -45.98 4.45
CA ILE A 12 -17.83 -45.85 3.06
C ILE A 12 -17.59 -47.24 2.47
N GLN A 13 -18.37 -47.56 1.44
CA GLN A 13 -18.21 -48.80 0.68
C GLN A 13 -17.03 -48.66 -0.30
N TYR A 14 -16.21 -49.72 -0.39
CA TYR A 14 -15.03 -49.76 -1.26
C TYR A 14 -15.35 -49.44 -2.73
N THR A 15 -16.42 -50.03 -3.26
CA THR A 15 -16.83 -49.89 -4.66
C THR A 15 -17.19 -48.44 -5.00
N THR A 16 -17.90 -47.75 -4.11
CA THR A 16 -18.24 -46.33 -4.25
C THR A 16 -16.99 -45.46 -4.13
N LEU A 17 -16.09 -45.74 -3.19
CA LEU A 17 -14.87 -44.97 -3.03
C LEU A 17 -13.94 -45.10 -4.24
N SER A 18 -13.68 -46.33 -4.68
CA SER A 18 -12.79 -46.62 -5.81
C SER A 18 -13.35 -46.03 -7.11
N SER A 19 -14.65 -46.19 -7.37
CA SER A 19 -15.28 -45.62 -8.57
C SER A 19 -15.30 -44.09 -8.56
N THR A 20 -15.62 -43.44 -7.44
CA THR A 20 -15.62 -41.99 -7.32
C THR A 20 -14.21 -41.40 -7.40
N ALA A 21 -13.21 -42.01 -6.76
CA ALA A 21 -11.82 -41.57 -6.84
C ALA A 21 -11.27 -41.70 -8.26
N GLY A 22 -11.55 -42.82 -8.95
CA GLY A 22 -11.17 -43.02 -10.34
C GLY A 22 -11.82 -42.00 -11.27
N LYS A 23 -13.13 -41.81 -11.16
CA LYS A 23 -13.90 -40.87 -11.99
C LYS A 23 -13.54 -39.41 -11.73
N LEU A 24 -13.28 -39.00 -10.48
CA LEU A 24 -12.80 -37.65 -10.19
C LEU A 24 -11.44 -37.38 -10.85
N ASN A 25 -10.51 -38.34 -10.74
CA ASN A 25 -9.21 -38.23 -11.39
C ASN A 25 -9.32 -38.17 -12.92
N GLU A 26 -10.22 -38.95 -13.53
CA GLU A 26 -10.51 -38.89 -14.97
C GLU A 26 -11.12 -37.55 -15.40
N ILE A 27 -12.02 -36.98 -14.60
CA ILE A 27 -12.61 -35.64 -14.84
C ILE A 27 -11.55 -34.54 -14.81
N LEU A 28 -10.51 -34.69 -13.98
CA LEU A 28 -9.46 -33.70 -13.78
C LEU A 28 -8.23 -33.89 -14.69
N ASP A 29 -8.03 -35.06 -15.31
CA ASP A 29 -6.87 -35.31 -16.19
C ASP A 29 -7.09 -34.76 -17.60
N LEU A 30 -6.55 -33.57 -17.85
CA LEU A 30 -6.58 -32.90 -19.15
C LEU A 30 -5.86 -33.69 -20.27
N ARG A 31 -4.92 -34.59 -19.93
CA ARG A 31 -4.23 -35.42 -20.93
C ARG A 31 -5.19 -36.40 -21.60
N VAL A 32 -6.22 -36.83 -20.87
CA VAL A 32 -7.25 -37.76 -21.38
C VAL A 32 -8.34 -36.98 -22.11
N GLN A 33 -8.81 -35.86 -21.55
CA GLN A 33 -10.03 -35.21 -22.04
C GLN A 33 -9.83 -34.19 -23.17
N LYS A 34 -8.60 -33.79 -23.49
CA LYS A 34 -8.23 -32.71 -24.44
C LYS A 34 -8.81 -31.32 -24.11
N ALA A 35 -9.95 -31.23 -23.43
CA ALA A 35 -10.60 -30.03 -22.96
C ALA A 35 -11.08 -30.21 -21.51
N PRO A 36 -11.13 -29.13 -20.70
CA PRO A 36 -11.65 -29.20 -19.35
C PRO A 36 -13.16 -29.47 -19.34
N VAL A 37 -13.64 -30.29 -18.39
CA VAL A 37 -15.08 -30.49 -18.15
C VAL A 37 -15.76 -29.17 -17.77
N HIS A 38 -17.01 -28.99 -18.22
CA HIS A 38 -17.85 -27.87 -17.79
C HIS A 38 -17.94 -27.79 -16.25
N SER A 39 -17.78 -26.59 -15.71
CA SER A 39 -17.76 -26.34 -14.26
C SER A 39 -18.98 -26.88 -13.52
N GLU A 40 -20.16 -26.80 -14.14
CA GLU A 40 -21.42 -27.29 -13.53
C GLU A 40 -21.46 -28.81 -13.40
N VAL A 41 -20.88 -29.55 -14.34
CA VAL A 41 -20.78 -31.02 -14.26
C VAL A 41 -19.85 -31.42 -13.12
N LEU A 42 -18.69 -30.75 -13.00
CA LEU A 42 -17.76 -30.99 -11.90
C LEU A 42 -18.38 -30.63 -10.55
N LYS A 43 -19.07 -29.48 -10.43
CA LYS A 43 -19.78 -29.09 -9.21
C LYS A 43 -20.86 -30.10 -8.81
N GLN A 44 -21.66 -30.54 -9.76
CA GLN A 44 -22.72 -31.52 -9.50
C GLN A 44 -22.13 -32.85 -9.03
N PHE A 45 -21.10 -33.36 -9.73
CA PHE A 45 -20.41 -34.59 -9.35
C PHE A 45 -19.77 -34.51 -7.96
N ILE A 46 -19.13 -33.37 -7.65
CA ILE A 46 -18.57 -33.13 -6.31
C ILE A 46 -19.67 -33.18 -5.25
N ARG A 47 -20.80 -32.52 -5.51
CA ARG A 47 -21.91 -32.44 -4.55
C ARG A 47 -22.58 -33.79 -4.30
N THR A 48 -22.78 -34.61 -5.35
CA THR A 48 -23.51 -35.88 -5.23
C THR A 48 -22.64 -37.05 -4.84
N GLU A 49 -21.40 -37.14 -5.33
CA GLU A 49 -20.56 -38.34 -5.15
C GLU A 49 -19.39 -38.11 -4.19
N VAL A 50 -18.73 -36.94 -4.25
CA VAL A 50 -17.49 -36.70 -3.51
C VAL A 50 -17.76 -36.25 -2.08
N MET A 51 -18.61 -35.24 -1.89
CA MET A 51 -18.92 -34.68 -0.57
C MET A 51 -19.47 -35.73 0.41
N PRO A 52 -20.39 -36.63 0.03
CA PRO A 52 -20.86 -37.67 0.94
C PRO A 52 -19.76 -38.64 1.40
N LEU A 53 -18.82 -38.98 0.51
CA LEU A 53 -17.67 -39.82 0.86
C LEU A 53 -16.71 -39.08 1.81
N LEU A 54 -16.39 -37.81 1.55
CA LEU A 54 -15.58 -37.01 2.46
C LEU A 54 -16.27 -36.77 3.81
N ALA A 55 -17.61 -36.81 3.87
CA ALA A 55 -18.43 -36.76 5.08
C ALA A 55 -18.60 -38.12 5.79
N GLY A 56 -18.10 -39.23 5.22
CA GLY A 56 -18.17 -40.56 5.82
C GLY A 56 -17.38 -40.68 7.13
N THR A 57 -17.85 -41.49 8.07
CA THR A 57 -17.28 -41.58 9.42
C THR A 57 -16.46 -42.83 9.66
N SER A 58 -16.64 -43.89 8.86
CA SER A 58 -15.88 -45.12 8.96
C SER A 58 -15.68 -45.77 7.60
N VAL A 59 -14.62 -46.55 7.48
CA VAL A 59 -14.31 -47.35 6.29
C VAL A 59 -14.89 -48.75 6.49
N ASP A 60 -15.52 -49.33 5.46
CA ASP A 60 -16.00 -50.72 5.53
C ASP A 60 -14.84 -51.69 5.84
N ARG A 61 -15.00 -52.51 6.89
CA ARG A 61 -13.99 -53.45 7.39
C ARG A 61 -13.85 -54.72 6.54
N ARG A 62 -14.71 -54.92 5.53
CA ARG A 62 -14.71 -56.13 4.68
C ARG A 62 -13.57 -56.18 3.65
N HIS A 63 -12.88 -55.08 3.39
CA HIS A 63 -11.82 -54.97 2.38
C HIS A 63 -10.45 -54.61 3.00
N ASP A 64 -9.37 -54.64 2.21
CA ASP A 64 -8.05 -54.22 2.66
C ASP A 64 -8.06 -52.76 3.11
N SER A 65 -7.99 -52.56 4.42
CA SER A 65 -7.97 -51.23 5.03
C SER A 65 -6.87 -50.32 4.46
N SER A 66 -5.75 -50.87 4.01
CA SER A 66 -4.63 -50.08 3.46
C SER A 66 -4.98 -49.53 2.08
N GLU A 67 -5.56 -50.36 1.22
CA GLU A 67 -6.01 -49.95 -0.10
C GLU A 67 -7.14 -48.91 -0.03
N LEU A 68 -8.13 -49.12 0.84
CA LEU A 68 -9.22 -48.17 1.03
C LEU A 68 -8.70 -46.81 1.53
N ARG A 69 -7.78 -46.81 2.50
CA ARG A 69 -7.15 -45.58 2.99
C ARG A 69 -6.31 -44.88 1.93
N ARG A 70 -5.63 -45.62 1.05
CA ARG A 70 -4.91 -45.07 -0.10
C ARG A 70 -5.85 -44.37 -1.09
N PHE A 71 -6.98 -45.00 -1.44
CA PHE A 71 -7.98 -44.39 -2.31
C PHE A 71 -8.63 -43.16 -1.65
N MET A 72 -8.82 -43.17 -0.34
CA MET A 72 -9.29 -41.98 0.38
C MET A 72 -8.27 -40.83 0.30
N GLY A 73 -6.98 -41.11 0.50
CA GLY A 73 -5.92 -40.12 0.31
C GLY A 73 -5.84 -39.57 -1.13
N GLN A 74 -6.11 -40.42 -2.13
CA GLN A 74 -6.23 -39.99 -3.53
C GLN A 74 -7.46 -39.10 -3.74
N LEU A 75 -8.65 -39.52 -3.27
CA LEU A 75 -9.87 -38.74 -3.38
C LEU A 75 -9.72 -37.36 -2.74
N LEU A 76 -9.11 -37.29 -1.55
CA LEU A 76 -8.85 -36.03 -0.85
C LEU A 76 -7.92 -35.11 -1.64
N ARG A 77 -6.82 -35.65 -2.18
CA ARG A 77 -5.88 -34.91 -3.05
C ARG A 77 -6.58 -34.33 -4.27
N ASP A 78 -7.34 -35.17 -4.97
CA ASP A 78 -8.01 -34.77 -6.21
C ASP A 78 -9.17 -33.80 -5.92
N SER A 79 -9.82 -33.92 -4.76
CA SER A 79 -10.80 -32.96 -4.27
C SER A 79 -10.18 -31.60 -3.97
N ALA A 80 -9.02 -31.57 -3.29
CA ALA A 80 -8.31 -30.32 -3.05
C ALA A 80 -7.89 -29.65 -4.37
N PHE A 81 -7.43 -30.43 -5.36
CA PHE A 81 -7.14 -29.90 -6.70
C PHE A 81 -8.40 -29.38 -7.41
N ALA A 82 -9.52 -30.11 -7.35
CA ALA A 82 -10.79 -29.67 -7.91
C ALA A 82 -11.28 -28.35 -7.29
N ALA A 83 -11.05 -28.13 -5.99
CA ALA A 83 -11.35 -26.85 -5.33
C ALA A 83 -10.56 -25.68 -5.94
N VAL A 84 -9.30 -25.90 -6.33
CA VAL A 84 -8.49 -24.90 -7.06
C VAL A 84 -9.08 -24.65 -8.45
N VAL A 85 -9.40 -25.71 -9.20
CA VAL A 85 -9.97 -25.61 -10.56
C VAL A 85 -11.30 -24.85 -10.56
N LEU A 86 -12.14 -25.09 -9.55
CA LEU A 86 -13.44 -24.43 -9.39
C LEU A 86 -13.37 -23.03 -8.79
N ARG A 87 -12.19 -22.56 -8.35
CA ARG A 87 -12.03 -21.34 -7.52
C ARG A 87 -13.01 -21.34 -6.34
N ALA A 88 -13.07 -22.47 -5.65
CA ALA A 88 -14.00 -22.64 -4.52
C ALA A 88 -13.70 -21.60 -3.43
N ARG A 89 -14.76 -21.14 -2.73
CA ARG A 89 -14.58 -20.22 -1.60
C ARG A 89 -13.95 -20.97 -0.42
N PRO A 90 -12.94 -20.42 0.28
CA PRO A 90 -12.26 -21.11 1.37
C PRO A 90 -13.17 -21.46 2.56
N GLY A 91 -14.21 -20.65 2.84
CA GLY A 91 -15.25 -20.95 3.84
C GLY A 91 -16.52 -21.60 3.27
N GLY A 92 -16.51 -22.03 2.02
CA GLY A 92 -17.66 -22.66 1.38
C GLY A 92 -17.89 -24.09 1.86
N ALA A 93 -19.13 -24.59 1.75
CA ALA A 93 -19.50 -25.93 2.22
C ALA A 93 -18.60 -27.06 1.67
N TYR A 94 -18.16 -26.96 0.41
CA TYR A 94 -17.26 -27.94 -0.19
C TYR A 94 -15.87 -27.94 0.48
N VAL A 95 -15.26 -26.77 0.64
CA VAL A 95 -13.94 -26.64 1.28
C VAL A 95 -14.02 -27.01 2.75
N ASN A 96 -15.08 -26.61 3.46
CA ASN A 96 -15.31 -27.04 4.85
C ASN A 96 -15.41 -28.56 4.96
N THR A 97 -16.06 -29.24 4.00
CA THR A 97 -16.13 -30.71 4.00
C THR A 97 -14.74 -31.36 3.86
N ILE A 98 -13.86 -30.81 3.02
CA ILE A 98 -12.46 -31.25 2.88
C ILE A 98 -11.70 -30.99 4.19
N VAL A 99 -11.83 -29.79 4.75
CA VAL A 99 -11.20 -29.36 6.00
C VAL A 99 -11.61 -30.25 7.17
N ASP A 100 -12.91 -30.53 7.33
CA ASP A 100 -13.45 -31.37 8.40
C ASP A 100 -13.04 -32.84 8.22
N CYS A 101 -12.90 -33.31 6.99
CA CYS A 101 -12.33 -34.64 6.69
C CYS A 101 -10.90 -34.76 7.23
N ILE A 102 -10.09 -33.72 7.07
CA ILE A 102 -8.70 -33.70 7.53
C ILE A 102 -8.61 -33.57 9.05
N LYS A 103 -9.29 -32.58 9.63
CA LYS A 103 -9.22 -32.27 11.08
C LYS A 103 -9.70 -33.46 11.92
N HIS A 104 -10.79 -34.09 11.52
CA HIS A 104 -11.40 -35.19 12.25
C HIS A 104 -10.96 -36.58 11.75
N ASP A 105 -9.90 -36.69 10.92
CA ASP A 105 -9.45 -38.00 10.42
C ASP A 105 -9.16 -38.98 11.57
N HIS A 106 -8.57 -38.50 12.66
CA HIS A 106 -8.22 -39.28 13.85
C HIS A 106 -9.43 -39.91 14.56
N GLU A 107 -10.59 -39.25 14.52
CA GLU A 107 -11.87 -39.74 15.08
C GLU A 107 -12.70 -40.55 14.08
N ARG A 108 -12.35 -40.47 12.78
CA ARG A 108 -13.15 -41.00 11.68
C ARG A 108 -12.48 -42.20 11.03
N MET A 109 -11.85 -41.97 9.88
CA MET A 109 -11.39 -43.02 8.97
C MET A 109 -9.92 -43.38 9.15
N GLN A 110 -9.14 -42.50 9.79
CA GLN A 110 -7.72 -42.67 10.11
C GLN A 110 -6.91 -43.05 8.87
N PHE A 111 -7.09 -42.32 7.76
CA PHE A 111 -6.41 -42.58 6.49
C PHE A 111 -5.20 -41.68 6.23
N ILE A 112 -5.11 -40.52 6.89
CA ILE A 112 -3.98 -39.58 6.67
C ILE A 112 -2.66 -40.27 6.98
N ASN A 113 -2.63 -41.15 7.99
CA ASN A 113 -1.42 -41.86 8.39
C ASN A 113 -0.80 -42.74 7.28
N LYS A 114 -1.58 -43.14 6.25
CA LYS A 114 -1.13 -43.93 5.10
C LYS A 114 -0.84 -43.09 3.85
N MET A 115 -1.00 -41.76 3.94
CA MET A 115 -0.69 -40.87 2.83
C MET A 115 0.81 -40.72 2.60
N THR A 116 1.20 -40.65 1.34
CA THR A 116 2.59 -40.34 0.94
C THR A 116 2.90 -38.85 1.11
N SER A 117 4.17 -38.51 1.31
CA SER A 117 4.66 -37.13 1.38
C SER A 117 4.28 -36.33 0.12
N ASN A 118 4.29 -36.94 -1.07
CA ASN A 118 3.80 -36.33 -2.31
C ASN A 118 2.30 -35.95 -2.25
N GLN A 119 1.45 -36.85 -1.73
CA GLN A 119 0.02 -36.56 -1.60
C GLN A 119 -0.23 -35.44 -0.58
N ALA A 120 0.43 -35.52 0.58
CA ALA A 120 0.30 -34.52 1.63
C ALA A 120 0.78 -33.13 1.17
N SER A 121 1.97 -33.03 0.58
CA SER A 121 2.51 -31.77 0.06
C SER A 121 1.65 -31.14 -1.03
N ARG A 122 1.01 -31.94 -1.90
CA ARG A 122 0.06 -31.44 -2.90
C ARG A 122 -1.24 -30.93 -2.28
N ILE A 123 -1.76 -31.62 -1.27
CA ILE A 123 -2.96 -31.14 -0.56
C ILE A 123 -2.66 -29.81 0.13
N ILE A 124 -1.53 -29.70 0.83
CA ILE A 124 -1.09 -28.44 1.44
C ILE A 124 -1.06 -27.34 0.37
N GLU A 125 -0.37 -27.57 -0.76
CA GLU A 125 -0.31 -26.60 -1.86
C GLU A 125 -1.69 -26.20 -2.39
N HIS A 126 -2.58 -27.16 -2.62
CA HIS A 126 -3.91 -26.89 -3.17
C HIS A 126 -4.81 -26.15 -2.18
N LEU A 127 -4.77 -26.49 -0.89
CA LEU A 127 -5.56 -25.80 0.14
C LEU A 127 -5.05 -24.37 0.37
N CYS A 128 -3.73 -24.14 0.37
CA CYS A 128 -3.15 -22.80 0.39
C CYS A 128 -3.62 -21.99 -0.81
N ARG A 129 -3.57 -22.54 -2.03
CA ARG A 129 -4.05 -21.86 -3.26
C ARG A 129 -5.56 -21.53 -3.24
N VAL A 130 -6.36 -22.30 -2.49
CA VAL A 130 -7.80 -22.02 -2.27
C VAL A 130 -8.02 -20.93 -1.22
N GLY A 131 -7.01 -20.63 -0.39
CA GLY A 131 -7.07 -19.64 0.69
C GLY A 131 -7.50 -20.20 2.05
N VAL A 132 -7.29 -21.50 2.29
CA VAL A 132 -7.54 -22.11 3.61
C VAL A 132 -6.41 -21.70 4.56
N ASN A 133 -6.73 -21.00 5.64
CA ASN A 133 -5.74 -20.53 6.62
C ASN A 133 -5.88 -21.23 7.99
N ASP A 134 -6.63 -22.33 8.07
CA ASP A 134 -6.80 -23.08 9.33
C ASP A 134 -5.57 -23.95 9.62
N SER A 135 -4.75 -23.54 10.59
CA SER A 135 -3.52 -24.25 11.01
C SER A 135 -3.78 -25.70 11.44
N ALA A 136 -4.97 -26.02 11.97
CA ALA A 136 -5.32 -27.37 12.42
C ALA A 136 -5.42 -28.39 11.26
N VAL A 137 -5.63 -27.90 10.02
CA VAL A 137 -5.65 -28.73 8.81
C VAL A 137 -4.24 -29.13 8.40
N TYR A 138 -3.28 -28.23 8.56
CA TYR A 138 -1.92 -28.40 8.04
C TYR A 138 -1.05 -29.26 8.93
N ALA A 139 -1.25 -29.27 10.25
CA ALA A 139 -0.47 -30.09 11.18
C ALA A 139 -0.46 -31.61 10.83
N PRO A 140 -1.61 -32.30 10.66
CA PRO A 140 -1.61 -33.73 10.33
C PRO A 140 -1.02 -34.02 8.93
N LEU A 141 -1.15 -33.09 7.98
CA LEU A 141 -0.56 -33.22 6.64
C LEU A 141 0.96 -33.01 6.68
N ALA A 142 1.44 -32.01 7.41
CA ALA A 142 2.86 -31.72 7.60
C ALA A 142 3.59 -32.91 8.23
N ALA A 143 2.93 -33.60 9.17
CA ALA A 143 3.45 -34.81 9.80
C ALA A 143 3.68 -35.99 8.82
N ARG A 144 3.28 -35.89 7.54
CA ARG A 144 3.52 -36.89 6.49
C ARG A 144 4.66 -36.51 5.54
N LEU A 145 5.27 -35.33 5.70
CA LEU A 145 6.39 -34.90 4.88
C LEU A 145 7.64 -35.72 5.21
N ASP A 146 8.37 -36.13 4.17
CA ASP A 146 9.62 -36.88 4.29
C ASP A 146 10.81 -35.99 3.92
N PHE A 147 11.71 -35.75 4.87
CA PHE A 147 12.91 -34.94 4.64
C PHE A 147 13.94 -35.60 3.72
N CYS A 148 13.82 -36.89 3.41
CA CYS A 148 14.59 -37.52 2.34
C CYS A 148 14.22 -36.96 0.95
N VAL A 149 13.01 -36.40 0.81
CA VAL A 149 12.48 -35.86 -0.46
C VAL A 149 12.30 -34.34 -0.37
N LEU A 150 13.42 -33.61 -0.44
CA LEU A 150 13.46 -32.14 -0.32
C LEU A 150 12.49 -31.39 -1.25
N LYS A 151 12.19 -31.94 -2.42
CA LYS A 151 11.21 -31.41 -3.38
C LYS A 151 9.81 -31.25 -2.78
N GLU A 152 9.38 -32.20 -1.96
CA GLU A 152 8.05 -32.25 -1.37
C GLU A 152 7.97 -31.37 -0.11
N VAL A 153 9.03 -31.40 0.71
CA VAL A 153 9.22 -30.47 1.83
C VAL A 153 9.21 -29.03 1.31
N GLY A 154 10.00 -28.74 0.29
CA GLY A 154 10.07 -27.42 -0.35
C GLY A 154 8.71 -26.97 -0.88
N ARG A 155 7.96 -27.85 -1.57
CA ARG A 155 6.59 -27.53 -2.05
C ARG A 155 5.69 -27.09 -0.90
N ALA A 156 5.63 -27.86 0.18
CA ALA A 156 4.78 -27.56 1.32
C ALA A 156 5.20 -26.26 2.03
N MET A 157 6.50 -26.08 2.27
CA MET A 157 7.03 -24.87 2.91
C MET A 157 6.75 -23.61 2.08
N PHE A 158 6.93 -23.66 0.75
CA PHE A 158 6.64 -22.51 -0.12
C PHE A 158 5.15 -22.18 -0.14
N ALA A 159 4.26 -23.17 -0.27
CA ALA A 159 2.83 -22.94 -0.28
C ALA A 159 2.35 -22.21 0.99
N LEU A 160 2.77 -22.69 2.17
CA LEU A 160 2.45 -22.04 3.45
C LEU A 160 3.07 -20.64 3.55
N ALA A 161 4.35 -20.49 3.19
CA ALA A 161 5.06 -19.22 3.29
C ALA A 161 4.60 -18.16 2.27
N GLU A 162 3.93 -18.55 1.18
CA GLU A 162 3.29 -17.64 0.23
C GLU A 162 2.01 -17.07 0.81
N GLU A 163 1.23 -17.86 1.54
CA GLU A 163 0.05 -17.43 2.31
C GLU A 163 0.38 -16.79 3.67
N ARG A 164 1.65 -16.45 3.91
CA ARG A 164 2.17 -15.85 5.17
C ARG A 164 2.02 -16.74 6.41
N MET A 165 1.78 -18.04 6.23
CA MET A 165 1.72 -19.05 7.30
C MET A 165 3.13 -19.49 7.73
N HIS A 166 3.94 -18.51 8.16
CA HIS A 166 5.33 -18.73 8.54
C HIS A 166 5.47 -19.52 9.84
N GLN A 167 4.53 -19.32 10.77
CA GLN A 167 4.50 -20.04 12.04
C GLN A 167 4.32 -21.54 11.82
N GLU A 168 3.46 -21.94 10.89
CA GLU A 168 3.18 -23.34 10.56
C GLU A 168 4.41 -24.01 9.93
N VAL A 169 5.14 -23.30 9.07
CA VAL A 169 6.42 -23.80 8.54
C VAL A 169 7.40 -24.06 9.69
N VAL A 170 7.57 -23.08 10.59
CA VAL A 170 8.56 -23.16 11.67
C VAL A 170 8.13 -24.12 12.79
N SER A 171 6.85 -24.24 13.11
CA SER A 171 6.35 -25.07 14.21
C SER A 171 5.93 -26.47 13.81
N PHE A 172 5.50 -26.70 12.56
CA PHE A 172 5.00 -28.03 12.15
C PHE A 172 5.98 -28.76 11.24
N ILE A 173 6.69 -28.07 10.35
CA ILE A 173 7.57 -28.73 9.36
C ILE A 173 9.01 -28.82 9.88
N VAL A 174 9.60 -27.70 10.27
CA VAL A 174 11.02 -27.65 10.68
C VAL A 174 11.38 -28.63 11.81
N PRO A 175 10.54 -28.83 12.86
CA PRO A 175 10.86 -29.77 13.94
C PRO A 175 10.85 -31.24 13.53
N LEU A 176 10.27 -31.58 12.37
CA LEU A 176 10.25 -32.94 11.86
C LEU A 176 11.58 -33.35 11.23
N TYR A 177 12.49 -32.40 11.00
CA TYR A 177 13.84 -32.72 10.55
C TYR A 177 14.61 -33.50 11.63
N CYS A 178 15.05 -34.71 11.31
CA CYS A 178 15.69 -35.64 12.24
C CYS A 178 17.18 -35.83 11.97
N GLY A 179 17.80 -34.98 11.13
CA GLY A 179 19.22 -35.06 10.79
C GLY A 179 19.50 -35.84 9.51
N GLU A 180 18.51 -36.02 8.65
CA GLU A 180 18.66 -36.65 7.33
C GLU A 180 19.78 -35.97 6.52
N THR A 181 20.59 -36.79 5.85
CA THR A 181 21.64 -36.34 4.93
C THR A 181 21.27 -36.73 3.51
N TRP A 182 21.69 -35.92 2.54
CA TRP A 182 21.35 -36.12 1.14
C TRP A 182 22.59 -36.46 0.31
N GLU A 183 22.43 -37.42 -0.59
CA GLU A 183 23.35 -37.65 -1.71
C GLU A 183 22.76 -37.03 -2.98
N LEU A 184 23.60 -36.69 -3.96
CA LEU A 184 23.11 -36.11 -5.21
C LEU A 184 22.19 -37.09 -5.94
N THR A 185 20.94 -36.66 -6.15
CA THR A 185 19.99 -37.36 -7.00
C THR A 185 19.55 -36.46 -8.13
N PHE A 186 19.56 -37.02 -9.34
CA PHE A 186 19.09 -36.34 -10.54
C PHE A 186 17.72 -36.91 -10.93
N ASP A 187 16.69 -36.09 -10.77
CA ASP A 187 15.38 -36.31 -11.41
C ASP A 187 15.54 -35.99 -12.91
N GLY A 188 16.08 -36.94 -13.67
CA GLY A 188 16.28 -36.79 -15.11
C GLY A 188 15.00 -37.02 -15.91
N GLY A 189 14.74 -36.14 -16.89
CA GLY A 189 13.71 -36.32 -17.90
C GLY A 189 13.79 -35.24 -18.97
N VAL A 190 13.23 -35.52 -20.15
CA VAL A 190 13.05 -34.50 -21.18
C VAL A 190 11.88 -33.61 -20.76
N GLY A 191 12.17 -32.33 -20.45
CA GLY A 191 11.13 -31.35 -20.14
C GLY A 191 10.29 -31.02 -21.37
N TYR A 192 9.20 -30.27 -21.21
CA TYR A 192 8.35 -29.83 -22.32
C TYR A 192 9.10 -29.00 -23.39
N THR A 193 10.29 -28.48 -23.06
CA THR A 193 11.19 -27.76 -23.96
C THR A 193 12.09 -28.67 -24.79
N ASN A 194 11.93 -30.00 -24.72
CA ASN A 194 12.86 -31.01 -25.26
C ASN A 194 14.30 -30.91 -24.72
N GLN A 195 14.55 -30.07 -23.72
CA GLN A 195 15.84 -30.03 -23.03
C GLN A 195 15.84 -31.06 -21.90
N TRP A 196 16.95 -31.78 -21.76
CA TRP A 196 17.18 -32.68 -20.64
C TRP A 196 17.19 -31.85 -19.36
N ASN A 197 16.11 -31.91 -18.58
CA ASN A 197 16.05 -31.24 -17.31
C ASN A 197 16.82 -32.07 -16.29
N LYS A 198 18.02 -31.60 -15.91
CA LYS A 198 18.75 -32.15 -14.76
C LYS A 198 18.21 -31.50 -13.50
N ASN A 199 16.96 -31.75 -13.12
CA ASN A 199 16.52 -31.37 -11.79
C ASN A 199 17.36 -32.16 -10.79
N CYS A 200 18.01 -31.47 -9.86
CA CYS A 200 18.84 -32.09 -8.85
C CYS A 200 18.33 -31.68 -7.47
N ASN A 201 18.35 -32.60 -6.52
CA ASN A 201 17.91 -32.35 -5.16
C ASN A 201 18.71 -31.24 -4.45
N VAL A 202 19.95 -30.94 -4.86
CA VAL A 202 20.70 -29.77 -4.36
C VAL A 202 20.03 -28.44 -4.73
N PHE A 203 19.31 -28.37 -5.86
CA PHE A 203 18.53 -27.18 -6.21
C PHE A 203 17.33 -27.03 -5.27
N ASP A 204 16.69 -28.15 -4.91
CA ASP A 204 15.64 -28.16 -3.90
C ASP A 204 16.19 -27.81 -2.51
N ALA A 205 17.43 -28.18 -2.17
CA ALA A 205 18.09 -27.74 -0.94
C ALA A 205 18.24 -26.20 -0.88
N VAL A 206 18.67 -25.56 -1.97
CA VAL A 206 18.71 -24.08 -2.07
C VAL A 206 17.31 -23.48 -1.91
N ARG A 207 16.28 -24.12 -2.47
CA ARG A 207 14.88 -23.69 -2.34
C ARG A 207 14.39 -23.80 -0.89
N VAL A 208 14.62 -24.93 -0.23
CA VAL A 208 14.28 -25.16 1.19
C VAL A 208 14.99 -24.16 2.09
N LEU A 209 16.29 -23.93 1.88
CA LEU A 209 17.07 -22.94 2.63
C LEU A 209 16.49 -21.52 2.47
N ARG A 210 16.10 -21.13 1.26
CA ARG A 210 15.50 -19.83 0.97
C ARG A 210 14.17 -19.65 1.72
N VAL A 211 13.29 -20.64 1.70
CA VAL A 211 12.00 -20.53 2.40
C VAL A 211 12.16 -20.64 3.92
N LEU A 212 13.13 -21.43 4.40
CA LEU A 212 13.50 -21.47 5.82
C LEU A 212 13.91 -20.08 6.31
N SER A 213 14.85 -19.42 5.61
CA SER A 213 15.28 -18.05 5.93
C SER A 213 14.10 -17.07 5.95
N LYS A 214 13.23 -17.12 4.93
CA LYS A 214 12.03 -16.27 4.84
C LYS A 214 11.08 -16.50 6.03
N SER A 215 10.77 -17.75 6.36
CA SER A 215 9.80 -18.10 7.41
C SER A 215 10.34 -17.84 8.81
N VAL A 216 11.61 -18.16 9.09
CA VAL A 216 12.23 -17.83 10.38
C VAL A 216 12.24 -16.32 10.60
N ARG A 217 12.58 -15.53 9.58
CA ARG A 217 12.49 -14.07 9.66
C ARG A 217 11.06 -13.60 9.93
N GLY A 218 10.08 -14.13 9.19
CA GLY A 218 8.67 -13.78 9.37
C GLY A 218 8.17 -14.05 10.80
N VAL A 219 8.55 -15.19 11.39
CA VAL A 219 8.16 -15.50 12.78
C VAL A 219 8.91 -14.64 13.79
N VAL A 220 10.22 -14.41 13.63
CA VAL A 220 10.99 -13.58 14.56
C VAL A 220 10.52 -12.12 14.55
N GLU A 221 10.23 -11.56 13.36
CA GLU A 221 9.66 -10.21 13.24
C GLU A 221 8.29 -10.12 13.92
N GLN A 222 7.44 -11.14 13.74
CA GLN A 222 6.14 -11.23 14.41
C GLN A 222 6.30 -11.34 15.94
N GLN A 223 7.23 -12.16 16.43
CA GLN A 223 7.52 -12.28 17.86
C GLN A 223 8.07 -11.00 18.47
N ARG A 224 8.90 -10.22 17.75
CA ARG A 224 9.35 -8.92 18.24
C ARG A 224 8.20 -7.94 18.40
N PHE A 225 7.21 -8.01 17.51
CA PHE A 225 5.97 -7.22 17.63
C PHE A 225 5.07 -7.72 18.77
N ASP A 226 4.93 -9.03 18.94
CA ASP A 226 4.08 -9.64 19.98
C ASP A 226 4.71 -9.61 21.38
N ALA A 227 6.05 -9.59 21.48
CA ALA A 227 6.77 -9.40 22.74
C ALA A 227 6.45 -8.03 23.36
N ALA A 228 6.23 -7.00 22.54
CA ALA A 228 5.73 -5.70 23.02
C ALA A 228 4.31 -5.79 23.65
N LYS A 229 3.58 -6.89 23.39
CA LYS A 229 2.26 -7.20 23.96
C LYS A 229 2.31 -8.30 25.04
N GLY A 230 3.49 -8.84 25.34
CA GLY A 230 3.69 -9.89 26.35
C GLY A 230 3.45 -11.33 25.89
N THR A 231 3.33 -11.60 24.58
CA THR A 231 3.12 -12.96 24.05
C THR A 231 4.36 -13.46 23.33
N ILE A 232 5.01 -14.52 23.81
CA ILE A 232 6.18 -15.13 23.18
C ILE A 232 5.92 -16.63 22.97
N TYR A 233 6.10 -17.10 21.73
CA TYR A 233 6.00 -18.52 21.40
C TYR A 233 7.40 -19.16 21.33
N PRO A 234 7.62 -20.34 21.91
CA PRO A 234 8.92 -21.01 21.82
C PRO A 234 9.24 -21.38 20.36
N LEU A 235 10.45 -21.04 19.91
CA LEU A 235 10.96 -21.46 18.60
C LEU A 235 11.74 -22.77 18.72
N PRO A 236 11.67 -23.67 17.72
CA PRO A 236 12.49 -24.87 17.65
C PRO A 236 13.91 -24.50 17.17
N VAL A 237 14.63 -23.75 18.02
CA VAL A 237 15.93 -23.15 17.71
C VAL A 237 16.92 -24.19 17.20
N GLU A 238 16.95 -25.36 17.85
CA GLU A 238 17.86 -26.44 17.53
C GLU A 238 17.60 -27.03 16.14
N SER A 239 16.34 -27.37 15.82
CA SER A 239 15.95 -27.89 14.51
C SER A 239 16.23 -26.87 13.39
N ILE A 240 16.02 -25.57 13.65
CA ILE A 240 16.35 -24.51 12.69
C ILE A 240 17.86 -24.49 12.39
N HIS A 241 18.70 -24.54 13.43
CA HIS A 241 20.15 -24.55 13.27
C HIS A 241 20.64 -25.79 12.53
N GLN A 242 20.18 -26.97 12.92
CA GLN A 242 20.58 -28.24 12.28
C GLN A 242 20.18 -28.27 10.81
N LEU A 243 18.93 -27.94 10.49
CA LEU A 243 18.44 -27.96 9.11
C LEU A 243 19.20 -26.95 8.24
N ARG A 244 19.37 -25.71 8.71
CA ARG A 244 20.12 -24.68 7.97
C ARG A 244 21.57 -25.09 7.73
N THR A 245 22.25 -25.61 8.76
CA THR A 245 23.65 -26.03 8.64
C THR A 245 23.79 -27.20 7.67
N ASN A 246 22.97 -28.24 7.79
CA ASN A 246 23.07 -29.42 6.93
C ASN A 246 22.69 -29.10 5.47
N LEU A 247 21.69 -28.24 5.23
CA LEU A 247 21.42 -27.72 3.88
C LEU A 247 22.62 -26.94 3.33
N THR A 248 23.23 -26.08 4.15
CA THR A 248 24.39 -25.26 3.74
C THR A 248 25.59 -26.15 3.39
N VAL A 249 25.88 -27.15 4.22
CA VAL A 249 26.94 -28.14 3.98
C VAL A 249 26.70 -28.88 2.67
N PHE A 250 25.48 -29.40 2.46
CA PHE A 250 25.13 -30.11 1.23
C PHE A 250 25.26 -29.22 -0.01
N ILE A 251 24.86 -27.94 0.07
CA ILE A 251 25.01 -26.98 -1.03
C ILE A 251 26.50 -26.72 -1.35
N ILE A 252 27.33 -26.50 -0.33
CA ILE A 252 28.76 -26.16 -0.51
C ILE A 252 29.56 -27.37 -1.00
N GLN A 253 29.28 -28.57 -0.49
CA GLN A 253 29.95 -29.80 -0.93
C GLN A 253 29.69 -30.12 -2.41
N ASN A 254 28.61 -29.61 -2.98
CA ASN A 254 28.19 -29.82 -4.36
C ASN A 254 28.19 -28.52 -5.17
N SER A 255 29.12 -27.62 -4.83
CA SER A 255 29.25 -26.25 -5.37
C SER A 255 29.32 -26.18 -6.90
N GLU A 256 29.93 -27.20 -7.52
CA GLU A 256 30.21 -27.34 -8.94
C GLU A 256 28.97 -27.60 -9.81
N ILE A 257 27.86 -28.06 -9.21
CA ILE A 257 26.59 -28.29 -9.91
C ILE A 257 25.73 -27.02 -9.94
N LEU A 258 25.98 -26.10 -9.00
CA LEU A 258 25.23 -24.88 -8.84
C LEU A 258 25.62 -23.83 -9.89
N ARG A 259 24.69 -22.91 -10.15
CA ARG A 259 24.83 -21.82 -11.12
C ARG A 259 24.69 -20.49 -10.43
N GLY A 260 25.02 -19.38 -11.09
CA GLY A 260 24.92 -18.04 -10.52
C GLY A 260 23.55 -17.74 -9.87
N GLY A 261 22.45 -18.18 -10.49
CA GLY A 261 21.10 -18.03 -9.92
C GLY A 261 20.88 -18.78 -8.60
N HIS A 262 21.53 -19.93 -8.42
CA HIS A 262 21.50 -20.69 -7.18
C HIS A 262 22.30 -19.97 -6.08
N TRP A 263 23.49 -19.48 -6.42
CA TRP A 263 24.35 -18.74 -5.50
C TRP A 263 23.74 -17.41 -5.06
N ILE A 264 23.00 -16.72 -5.93
CA ILE A 264 22.20 -15.53 -5.55
C ILE A 264 21.17 -15.89 -4.47
N ASN A 265 20.43 -16.99 -4.65
CA ASN A 265 19.42 -17.40 -3.68
C ASN A 265 20.05 -17.85 -2.36
N PHE A 266 21.17 -18.57 -2.41
CA PHE A 266 21.95 -18.95 -1.24
C PHE A 266 22.43 -17.72 -0.47
N THR A 267 23.08 -16.78 -1.15
CA THR A 267 23.61 -15.54 -0.56
C THR A 267 22.50 -14.76 0.14
N ARG A 268 21.36 -14.57 -0.52
CA ARG A 268 20.20 -13.86 0.07
C ARG A 268 19.62 -14.58 1.28
N ALA A 269 19.53 -15.91 1.23
CA ALA A 269 19.05 -16.68 2.37
C ALA A 269 19.96 -16.48 3.58
N MET A 270 21.28 -16.48 3.38
CA MET A 270 22.28 -16.27 4.41
C MET A 270 22.26 -14.85 5.01
N VAL A 271 22.17 -13.80 4.18
CA VAL A 271 22.08 -12.40 4.66
C VAL A 271 20.84 -12.16 5.52
N HIS A 272 19.71 -12.77 5.17
CA HIS A 272 18.42 -12.45 5.76
C HIS A 272 18.02 -13.28 7.00
N PHE A 273 18.89 -14.17 7.49
CA PHE A 273 18.65 -14.81 8.79
C PHE A 273 18.66 -13.75 9.92
N PRO A 274 17.70 -13.81 10.87
CA PRO A 274 17.70 -12.92 12.02
C PRO A 274 18.96 -13.04 12.87
N THR A 275 19.32 -11.98 13.60
CA THR A 275 20.54 -11.89 14.43
C THR A 275 20.73 -13.09 15.36
N GLU A 276 19.64 -13.58 15.96
CA GLU A 276 19.59 -14.73 16.87
C GLU A 276 19.99 -16.05 16.18
N PHE A 277 19.86 -16.08 14.86
CA PHE A 277 20.20 -17.20 13.99
C PHE A 277 21.34 -16.84 13.03
N LYS A 278 22.26 -15.92 13.38
CA LYS A 278 23.44 -15.66 12.54
C LYS A 278 24.56 -16.66 12.74
N THR A 279 24.79 -17.15 13.95
CA THR A 279 25.88 -18.12 14.19
C THR A 279 25.58 -19.47 13.55
N MET A 280 26.55 -20.01 12.79
CA MET A 280 26.45 -21.30 12.11
C MET A 280 26.93 -22.46 13.01
N LYS A 281 26.05 -22.93 13.90
CA LYS A 281 26.30 -24.13 14.75
C LYS A 281 26.53 -25.39 13.91
N TYR A 282 27.32 -26.33 14.43
CA TYR A 282 27.63 -27.66 13.86
C TYR A 282 28.60 -27.67 12.68
N LEU A 283 29.10 -26.51 12.23
CA LEU A 283 30.08 -26.44 11.14
C LEU A 283 31.44 -27.03 11.51
N GLU A 284 31.78 -27.13 12.80
CA GLU A 284 33.00 -27.79 13.27
C GLU A 284 33.11 -29.25 12.79
N ARG A 285 31.98 -29.89 12.45
CA ARG A 285 31.91 -31.24 11.89
C ARG A 285 32.23 -31.30 10.39
N HIS A 286 32.39 -30.16 9.74
CA HIS A 286 32.54 -30.02 8.29
C HIS A 286 33.74 -29.14 7.91
N PRO A 287 34.98 -29.64 8.09
CA PRO A 287 36.20 -28.85 7.90
C PRO A 287 36.38 -28.32 6.47
N SER A 288 35.86 -29.03 5.45
CA SER A 288 35.89 -28.56 4.06
C SER A 288 35.12 -27.25 3.85
N VAL A 289 34.02 -27.06 4.58
CA VAL A 289 33.23 -25.83 4.55
C VAL A 289 33.97 -24.69 5.25
N LEU A 290 34.58 -24.97 6.40
CA LEU A 290 35.39 -23.99 7.13
C LEU A 290 36.56 -23.50 6.26
N GLN A 291 37.27 -24.42 5.60
CA GLN A 291 38.36 -24.08 4.69
C GLN A 291 37.90 -23.21 3.50
N ALA A 292 36.71 -23.48 2.93
CA ALA A 292 36.15 -22.68 1.86
C ALA A 292 35.84 -21.24 2.32
N VAL A 293 35.34 -21.06 3.54
CA VAL A 293 35.11 -19.73 4.12
C VAL A 293 36.43 -19.03 4.45
N ASP A 294 37.40 -19.73 5.03
CA ASP A 294 38.71 -19.17 5.36
C ASP A 294 39.45 -18.63 4.13
N SER A 295 39.29 -19.32 2.99
CA SER A 295 39.88 -18.89 1.71
C SER A 295 39.38 -17.51 1.22
N GLN A 296 38.27 -17.01 1.76
CA GLN A 296 37.71 -15.70 1.39
C GLN A 296 38.47 -14.51 2.01
N ASN A 297 39.36 -14.74 2.99
CA ASN A 297 40.18 -13.70 3.64
C ASN A 297 39.35 -12.48 4.12
N LEU A 298 38.23 -12.73 4.82
CA LEU A 298 37.30 -11.68 5.23
C LEU A 298 37.91 -10.78 6.33
N PRO A 299 37.80 -9.43 6.24
CA PRO A 299 38.43 -8.49 7.18
C PRO A 299 38.05 -8.72 8.64
N ARG A 300 36.75 -8.99 8.90
CA ARG A 300 36.24 -9.24 10.27
C ARG A 300 36.77 -10.55 10.85
N ARG A 301 36.91 -11.61 10.05
CA ARG A 301 37.51 -12.88 10.51
C ARG A 301 38.99 -12.73 10.76
N ALA A 302 39.72 -12.01 9.90
CA ALA A 302 41.14 -11.73 10.12
C ALA A 302 41.40 -11.07 11.49
N SER A 303 40.52 -10.15 11.92
CA SER A 303 40.60 -9.52 13.25
C SER A 303 40.15 -10.39 14.43
N ARG A 304 39.37 -11.46 14.17
CA ARG A 304 38.82 -12.38 15.19
C ARG A 304 39.57 -13.69 15.32
N LEU A 305 40.51 -13.98 14.40
CA LEU A 305 41.40 -15.15 14.49
C LEU A 305 42.09 -15.14 15.86
N GLY A 306 41.67 -16.06 16.75
CA GLY A 306 42.14 -16.17 18.14
C GLY A 306 41.11 -15.86 19.24
N LEU A 307 39.99 -15.20 18.94
CA LEU A 307 38.95 -14.82 19.93
C LEU A 307 37.67 -15.68 19.84
N SER A 308 37.29 -16.12 18.64
CA SER A 308 36.18 -17.05 18.41
C SER A 308 36.31 -17.65 17.00
N GLU A 309 36.26 -18.98 16.87
CA GLU A 309 36.27 -19.70 15.58
C GLU A 309 34.88 -19.76 14.93
N THR A 310 33.88 -19.06 15.49
CA THR A 310 32.50 -19.11 15.00
C THR A 310 32.38 -18.48 13.60
N VAL A 311 31.81 -19.25 12.67
CA VAL A 311 31.38 -18.76 11.36
C VAL A 311 29.94 -18.26 11.46
N ASP A 312 29.66 -17.09 10.90
CA ASP A 312 28.32 -16.50 10.85
C ASP A 312 27.71 -16.67 9.44
N THR A 313 26.39 -16.52 9.33
CA THR A 313 25.69 -16.54 8.03
C THR A 313 26.20 -15.44 7.10
N ASP A 314 26.66 -14.30 7.64
CA ASP A 314 27.25 -13.23 6.84
C ASP A 314 28.55 -13.68 6.13
N ASP A 315 29.34 -14.57 6.75
CA ASP A 315 30.53 -15.16 6.13
C ASP A 315 30.13 -16.11 4.99
N MET A 316 29.06 -16.89 5.19
CA MET A 316 28.48 -17.75 4.15
C MET A 316 27.91 -16.91 3.00
N ALA A 317 27.30 -15.77 3.28
CA ALA A 317 26.86 -14.84 2.25
C ALA A 317 28.04 -14.31 1.43
N ALA A 318 29.18 -14.00 2.06
CA ALA A 318 30.38 -13.58 1.35
C ALA A 318 30.92 -14.67 0.42
N LEU A 319 30.92 -15.93 0.87
CA LEU A 319 31.26 -17.10 0.05
C LEU A 319 30.30 -17.25 -1.14
N GLY A 320 28.99 -17.15 -0.91
CA GLY A 320 27.99 -17.21 -1.97
C GLY A 320 28.17 -16.10 -3.00
N LEU A 321 28.45 -14.87 -2.54
CA LEU A 321 28.72 -13.74 -3.42
C LEU A 321 29.99 -13.95 -4.22
N HIS A 322 31.04 -14.52 -3.63
CA HIS A 322 32.26 -14.88 -4.35
C HIS A 322 31.96 -15.81 -5.53
N TYR A 323 31.15 -16.87 -5.34
CA TYR A 323 30.79 -17.78 -6.43
C TYR A 323 30.01 -17.09 -7.57
N VAL A 324 29.19 -16.08 -7.28
CA VAL A 324 28.51 -15.31 -8.34
C VAL A 324 29.49 -14.51 -9.19
N PHE A 325 30.46 -13.85 -8.56
CA PHE A 325 31.38 -12.92 -9.23
C PHE A 325 32.65 -13.58 -9.77
N ALA A 326 33.03 -14.76 -9.27
CA ALA A 326 34.26 -15.45 -9.64
C ALA A 326 34.44 -15.61 -11.16
N PRO A 327 33.43 -16.03 -11.96
CA PRO A 327 33.58 -16.16 -13.41
C PRO A 327 33.97 -14.84 -14.09
N VAL A 328 33.35 -13.73 -13.68
CA VAL A 328 33.58 -12.39 -14.24
C VAL A 328 34.94 -11.85 -13.79
N GLU A 329 35.25 -11.95 -12.50
CA GLU A 329 36.52 -11.46 -11.92
C GLU A 329 37.74 -12.23 -12.46
N GLN A 330 37.61 -13.54 -12.70
CA GLN A 330 38.68 -14.35 -13.30
C GLN A 330 38.93 -13.96 -14.76
N GLN A 331 37.87 -13.76 -15.55
CA GLN A 331 37.99 -13.31 -16.94
C GLN A 331 38.63 -11.92 -17.05
N GLU A 332 38.28 -10.97 -16.18
CA GLU A 332 38.93 -9.66 -16.15
C GLU A 332 40.43 -9.75 -15.81
N LYS A 333 40.83 -10.63 -14.87
CA LYS A 333 42.24 -10.88 -14.55
C LYS A 333 42.99 -11.45 -15.75
N VAL A 334 42.39 -12.37 -16.50
CA VAL A 334 42.97 -12.91 -17.74
C VAL A 334 43.09 -11.82 -18.80
N LYS A 335 42.07 -10.98 -19.01
CA LYS A 335 42.13 -9.85 -19.94
C LYS A 335 43.23 -8.84 -19.57
N LYS A 336 43.38 -8.48 -18.29
CA LYS A 336 44.45 -7.59 -17.82
C LYS A 336 45.85 -8.19 -18.04
N LYS A 337 46.01 -9.51 -17.85
CA LYS A 337 47.27 -10.21 -18.17
C LYS A 337 47.56 -10.26 -19.68
N LYS A 338 46.53 -10.51 -20.51
CA LYS A 338 46.65 -10.48 -21.98
C LYS A 338 46.99 -9.06 -22.49
N LEU A 339 46.41 -7.99 -21.93
CA LEU A 339 46.74 -6.60 -22.31
C LEU A 339 48.16 -6.16 -21.92
N GLN A 340 48.76 -6.78 -20.89
CA GLN A 340 50.15 -6.56 -20.50
C GLN A 340 51.14 -7.41 -21.30
N GLN A 341 50.67 -8.30 -22.17
CA GLN A 341 51.50 -9.08 -23.10
C GLN A 341 51.17 -8.65 -24.55
N PRO A 342 52.13 -8.09 -25.31
CA PRO A 342 51.89 -7.72 -26.70
C PRO A 342 51.78 -8.98 -27.54
N ALA A 343 50.57 -9.51 -27.71
CA ALA A 343 50.33 -10.63 -28.62
C ALA A 343 49.37 -10.19 -29.73
N ALA A 344 49.94 -10.14 -30.93
CA ALA A 344 49.24 -10.07 -32.19
C ALA A 344 48.44 -11.37 -32.37
N ASP A 345 47.15 -11.33 -32.10
CA ASP A 345 46.16 -12.11 -32.84
C ASP A 345 44.78 -11.51 -32.61
N GLY A 346 44.32 -10.83 -33.65
CA GLY A 346 43.03 -10.18 -33.72
C GLY A 346 41.97 -11.14 -34.20
N SER A 347 41.36 -11.89 -33.29
CA SER A 347 39.98 -12.34 -33.43
C SER A 347 39.65 -13.20 -32.24
N GLU A 348 38.82 -12.68 -31.35
CA GLU A 348 37.58 -13.33 -30.99
C GLU A 348 36.77 -12.30 -30.20
N LYS A 349 35.52 -12.08 -30.60
CA LYS A 349 34.52 -11.45 -29.74
C LYS A 349 34.17 -12.45 -28.62
N GLU A 350 35.18 -12.79 -27.82
CA GLU A 350 35.10 -13.72 -26.69
C GLU A 350 34.23 -13.07 -25.61
N ASN A 351 33.05 -13.68 -25.40
CA ASN A 351 32.05 -13.41 -24.37
C ASN A 351 32.54 -12.42 -23.30
N GLU A 352 32.08 -11.17 -23.40
CA GLU A 352 32.32 -10.14 -22.39
C GLU A 352 31.90 -10.63 -21.01
N GLY A 353 32.83 -11.07 -20.15
CA GLY A 353 32.66 -11.07 -18.68
C GLY A 353 31.29 -11.51 -18.18
N ARG A 354 30.66 -12.54 -18.76
CA ARG A 354 29.23 -12.79 -18.52
C ARG A 354 29.06 -13.53 -17.21
N PHE A 355 28.14 -13.04 -16.39
CA PHE A 355 27.67 -13.77 -15.22
C PHE A 355 27.01 -15.09 -15.65
N ASP A 356 27.16 -16.15 -14.85
CA ASP A 356 26.46 -17.44 -15.05
C ASP A 356 25.00 -17.37 -14.55
N VAL A 357 24.30 -16.30 -14.93
CA VAL A 357 22.90 -16.03 -14.58
C VAL A 357 22.38 -14.90 -15.48
N PRO A 358 21.07 -14.87 -15.81
CA PRO A 358 20.49 -13.72 -16.49
C PRO A 358 20.77 -12.41 -15.74
N SER A 359 21.12 -11.35 -16.47
CA SER A 359 21.47 -10.04 -15.89
C SER A 359 20.41 -9.50 -14.95
N ILE A 360 19.12 -9.65 -15.29
CA ILE A 360 18.02 -9.21 -14.42
C ILE A 360 18.02 -9.89 -13.04
N ASP A 361 18.44 -11.15 -12.93
CA ASP A 361 18.46 -11.84 -11.65
C ASP A 361 19.53 -11.27 -10.70
N LEU A 362 20.55 -10.59 -11.24
CA LEU A 362 21.55 -9.86 -10.45
C LEU A 362 20.93 -8.68 -9.68
N THR A 363 19.77 -8.16 -10.09
CA THR A 363 19.05 -7.11 -9.33
C THR A 363 18.77 -7.51 -7.89
N LYS A 364 18.64 -8.81 -7.63
CA LYS A 364 18.41 -9.37 -6.29
C LYS A 364 19.61 -9.20 -5.35
N LEU A 365 20.80 -8.92 -5.89
CA LEU A 365 22.02 -8.66 -5.12
C LEU A 365 22.19 -7.20 -4.72
N LEU A 366 21.66 -6.26 -5.51
CA LEU A 366 21.73 -4.82 -5.24
C LEU A 366 21.39 -4.43 -3.80
N PRO A 367 20.28 -4.92 -3.21
CA PRO A 367 19.92 -4.53 -1.85
C PRO A 367 20.78 -5.16 -0.75
N ILE A 368 21.71 -6.08 -1.07
CA ILE A 368 22.47 -6.85 -0.06
C ILE A 368 23.99 -6.79 -0.25
N ILE A 369 24.51 -6.30 -1.37
CA ILE A 369 25.99 -6.23 -1.60
C ILE A 369 26.68 -5.43 -0.48
N GLU A 370 26.05 -4.37 0.01
CA GLU A 370 26.56 -3.53 1.10
C GLU A 370 26.44 -4.20 2.49
N ASP A 371 25.50 -5.13 2.66
CA ASP A 371 25.29 -5.86 3.92
C ASP A 371 26.33 -6.98 4.13
N VAL A 372 26.96 -7.47 3.05
CA VAL A 372 27.96 -8.53 3.11
C VAL A 372 29.30 -7.96 3.60
N PRO A 373 30.01 -8.61 4.55
CA PRO A 373 31.21 -8.08 5.21
C PRO A 373 32.48 -8.12 4.32
N LEU A 374 32.44 -7.39 3.20
CA LEU A 374 33.52 -7.23 2.25
C LEU A 374 34.14 -5.82 2.38
N PRO A 375 35.40 -5.62 1.94
CA PRO A 375 35.96 -4.28 1.83
C PRO A 375 35.07 -3.38 0.96
N LYS A 376 34.86 -2.12 1.38
CA LYS A 376 34.01 -1.15 0.65
C LYS A 376 34.37 -1.03 -0.83
N SER A 377 35.66 -1.07 -1.17
CA SER A 377 36.14 -1.02 -2.56
C SER A 377 35.67 -2.23 -3.39
N VAL A 378 35.60 -3.43 -2.77
CA VAL A 378 35.08 -4.64 -3.41
C VAL A 378 33.56 -4.55 -3.57
N GLN A 379 32.85 -4.07 -2.55
CA GLN A 379 31.39 -3.85 -2.62
C GLN A 379 31.03 -2.88 -3.76
N GLN A 380 31.68 -1.71 -3.82
CA GLN A 380 31.48 -0.70 -4.85
C GLN A 380 31.77 -1.25 -6.26
N ARG A 381 32.90 -1.94 -6.42
CA ARG A 381 33.24 -2.57 -7.71
C ARG A 381 32.20 -3.61 -8.15
N ARG A 382 31.76 -4.47 -7.23
CA ARG A 382 30.75 -5.50 -7.52
C ARG A 382 29.40 -4.88 -7.85
N LEU A 383 29.04 -3.79 -7.18
CA LEU A 383 27.85 -3.00 -7.52
C LEU A 383 27.92 -2.47 -8.95
N GLN A 384 29.06 -1.88 -9.34
CA GLN A 384 29.30 -1.39 -10.70
C GLN A 384 29.21 -2.50 -11.75
N LEU A 385 29.79 -3.67 -11.49
CA LEU A 385 29.72 -4.81 -12.41
C LEU A 385 28.27 -5.28 -12.63
N VAL A 386 27.46 -5.31 -11.56
CA VAL A 386 26.03 -5.66 -11.69
C VAL A 386 25.28 -4.59 -12.48
N MET A 387 25.50 -3.31 -12.19
CA MET A 387 24.90 -2.21 -12.95
C MET A 387 25.23 -2.31 -14.43
N GLN A 388 26.51 -2.46 -14.76
CA GLN A 388 26.98 -2.55 -16.13
C GLN A 388 26.38 -3.75 -16.86
N ALA A 389 26.31 -4.93 -16.22
CA ALA A 389 25.71 -6.11 -16.83
C ALA A 389 24.21 -5.90 -17.16
N ILE A 390 23.45 -5.27 -16.27
CA ILE A 390 22.04 -4.97 -16.51
C ILE A 390 21.88 -3.88 -17.58
N MET A 391 22.72 -2.85 -17.54
CA MET A 391 22.72 -1.77 -18.53
C MET A 391 23.03 -2.27 -19.95
N ASN A 392 23.96 -3.20 -20.09
CA ASN A 392 24.31 -3.79 -21.38
C ASN A 392 23.16 -4.60 -22.00
N ASP A 393 22.34 -5.24 -21.15
CA ASP A 393 21.20 -6.05 -21.59
C ASP A 393 19.87 -5.26 -21.64
N MET A 394 19.86 -3.98 -21.25
CA MET A 394 18.66 -3.16 -21.01
C MET A 394 17.62 -3.23 -22.14
N ASP A 395 18.09 -3.21 -23.38
CA ASP A 395 17.26 -3.21 -24.59
C ASP A 395 16.59 -4.56 -24.88
N THR A 396 17.10 -5.64 -24.28
CA THR A 396 16.58 -7.01 -24.42
C THR A 396 15.64 -7.43 -23.28
N LEU A 397 15.60 -6.66 -22.20
CA LEU A 397 14.79 -6.96 -21.03
C LEU A 397 13.30 -6.74 -21.30
N HIS A 398 12.48 -7.63 -20.73
CA HIS A 398 11.03 -7.47 -20.78
C HIS A 398 10.56 -6.32 -19.89
N PHE A 399 9.37 -5.79 -20.17
CA PHE A 399 8.75 -4.72 -19.38
C PHE A 399 8.77 -4.99 -17.86
N THR A 400 8.38 -6.20 -17.45
CA THR A 400 8.34 -6.59 -16.03
C THR A 400 9.72 -6.53 -15.37
N ASP A 401 10.76 -6.87 -16.12
CA ASP A 401 12.13 -6.91 -15.64
C ASP A 401 12.70 -5.51 -15.49
N LEU A 402 12.42 -4.61 -16.44
CA LEU A 402 12.77 -3.20 -16.31
C LEU A 402 12.09 -2.56 -15.09
N VAL A 403 10.80 -2.82 -14.86
CA VAL A 403 10.09 -2.33 -13.67
C VAL A 403 10.71 -2.86 -12.37
N ARG A 404 11.11 -4.13 -12.33
CA ARG A 404 11.84 -4.71 -11.18
C ARG A 404 13.19 -4.04 -10.96
N PHE A 405 13.92 -3.74 -12.03
CA PHE A 405 15.19 -3.03 -11.94
C PHE A 405 15.01 -1.61 -11.40
N ILE A 406 14.07 -0.83 -11.95
CA ILE A 406 13.76 0.53 -11.48
C ILE A 406 13.35 0.51 -9.99
N GLN A 407 12.57 -0.49 -9.56
CA GLN A 407 12.23 -0.67 -8.15
C GLN A 407 13.47 -0.93 -7.28
N ALA A 408 14.44 -1.70 -7.78
CA ALA A 408 15.70 -1.95 -7.08
C ALA A 408 16.59 -0.71 -7.00
N LEU A 409 16.54 0.19 -8.01
CA LEU A 409 17.30 1.44 -8.01
C LEU A 409 16.98 2.35 -6.81
N ARG A 410 15.77 2.27 -6.21
CA ARG A 410 15.42 3.03 -4.99
C ARG A 410 16.40 2.81 -3.83
N ARG A 411 17.09 1.65 -3.79
CA ARG A 411 18.06 1.33 -2.73
C ARG A 411 19.46 1.90 -2.96
N MET A 412 19.71 2.47 -4.15
CA MET A 412 21.01 3.01 -4.53
C MET A 412 20.94 4.51 -4.83
N GLU A 413 19.88 5.17 -4.37
CA GLU A 413 19.72 6.61 -4.50
C GLU A 413 20.91 7.31 -3.82
N GLY A 414 21.66 8.09 -4.59
CA GLY A 414 22.92 8.71 -4.16
C GLY A 414 24.21 8.11 -4.75
N SER A 415 24.15 6.94 -5.40
CA SER A 415 25.29 6.41 -6.17
C SER A 415 25.54 7.20 -7.45
N SER A 416 26.80 7.22 -7.94
CA SER A 416 27.20 7.91 -9.17
C SER A 416 26.45 7.42 -10.41
N GLU A 417 26.10 6.13 -10.45
CA GLU A 417 25.48 5.45 -11.57
C GLU A 417 23.95 5.55 -11.54
N PHE A 418 23.36 6.04 -10.45
CA PHE A 418 21.91 6.03 -10.23
C PHE A 418 21.14 6.77 -11.32
N SER A 419 21.49 8.04 -11.59
CA SER A 419 20.76 8.89 -12.54
C SER A 419 20.84 8.35 -13.97
N SER A 420 22.02 7.93 -14.42
CA SER A 420 22.21 7.33 -15.74
C SER A 420 21.45 6.01 -15.89
N SER A 421 21.49 5.16 -14.87
CA SER A 421 20.78 3.86 -14.87
C SER A 421 19.28 4.04 -14.90
N LEU A 422 18.76 4.98 -14.11
CA LEU A 422 17.34 5.30 -14.08
C LEU A 422 16.86 5.83 -15.42
N ASN A 423 17.56 6.81 -16.00
CA ASN A 423 17.20 7.39 -17.30
C ASN A 423 17.24 6.35 -18.43
N ALA A 424 18.25 5.47 -18.44
CA ALA A 424 18.34 4.37 -19.40
C ALA A 424 17.16 3.39 -19.27
N ALA A 425 16.84 2.97 -18.05
CA ALA A 425 15.73 2.07 -17.78
C ALA A 425 14.37 2.70 -18.17
N ILE A 426 14.15 3.98 -17.84
CA ILE A 426 12.93 4.70 -18.22
C ILE A 426 12.81 4.85 -19.73
N SER A 427 13.92 5.12 -20.42
CA SER A 427 13.94 5.19 -21.89
C SER A 427 13.58 3.83 -22.53
N ALA A 428 14.13 2.74 -22.00
CA ALA A 428 13.81 1.39 -22.46
C ALA A 428 12.33 1.03 -22.21
N VAL A 429 11.82 1.33 -21.01
CA VAL A 429 10.39 1.15 -20.66
C VAL A 429 9.49 1.96 -21.59
N SER A 430 9.83 3.24 -21.81
CA SER A 430 9.07 4.12 -22.69
C SER A 430 9.01 3.54 -24.11
N ARG A 431 10.12 3.03 -24.66
CA ARG A 431 10.13 2.39 -25.99
C ARG A 431 9.27 1.13 -26.04
N ILE A 432 9.29 0.28 -25.01
CA ILE A 432 8.45 -0.93 -24.96
C ILE A 432 6.96 -0.57 -24.89
N LEU A 433 6.60 0.42 -24.06
CA LEU A 433 5.22 0.89 -23.94
C LEU A 433 4.73 1.57 -25.23
N ASP A 434 5.57 2.36 -25.89
CA ASP A 434 5.24 2.95 -27.19
C ASP A 434 4.99 1.86 -28.26
N ASN A 435 5.83 0.82 -28.28
CA ASN A 435 5.61 -0.35 -29.14
C ASN A 435 4.30 -1.07 -28.79
N GLY A 436 4.02 -1.29 -27.51
CA GLY A 436 2.76 -1.92 -27.06
C GLY A 436 1.52 -1.08 -27.33
N SER A 437 1.66 0.24 -27.48
CA SER A 437 0.55 1.11 -27.90
C SER A 437 0.16 0.92 -29.38
N LYS A 438 1.09 0.41 -30.21
CA LYS A 438 0.93 0.18 -31.65
C LYS A 438 0.71 -1.30 -32.00
N ASN A 439 1.21 -2.20 -31.15
CA ASN A 439 1.23 -3.63 -31.41
C ASN A 439 0.67 -4.42 -30.22
N THR A 440 -0.50 -5.02 -30.41
CA THR A 440 -1.21 -5.81 -29.39
C THR A 440 -0.51 -7.10 -28.99
N THR A 441 0.52 -7.54 -29.73
CA THR A 441 1.33 -8.71 -29.35
C THR A 441 2.28 -8.44 -28.18
N VAL A 442 2.55 -7.16 -27.85
CA VAL A 442 3.38 -6.80 -26.70
C VAL A 442 2.54 -6.87 -25.43
N TYR A 443 2.75 -7.92 -24.65
CA TYR A 443 2.05 -8.11 -23.39
C TYR A 443 2.64 -7.23 -22.27
N ILE A 444 1.80 -6.36 -21.69
CA ILE A 444 2.13 -5.51 -20.54
C ILE A 444 1.20 -5.88 -19.38
N PRO A 445 1.71 -6.50 -18.29
CA PRO A 445 0.89 -6.79 -17.12
C PRO A 445 0.41 -5.50 -16.45
N TYR A 446 -0.90 -5.37 -16.24
CA TYR A 446 -1.52 -4.18 -15.66
C TYR A 446 -0.95 -3.84 -14.27
N ASP A 447 -0.78 -4.81 -13.37
CA ASP A 447 -0.16 -4.57 -12.05
C ASP A 447 1.25 -3.99 -12.16
N ARG A 448 2.01 -4.35 -13.20
CA ARG A 448 3.35 -3.82 -13.43
C ARG A 448 3.31 -2.40 -14.01
N LEU A 449 2.29 -2.06 -14.79
CA LEU A 449 2.02 -0.69 -15.24
C LEU A 449 1.68 0.23 -14.06
N VAL A 450 0.86 -0.22 -13.12
CA VAL A 450 0.53 0.53 -11.89
C VAL A 450 1.77 0.70 -11.00
N ASN A 451 2.59 -0.34 -10.86
CA ASN A 451 3.87 -0.24 -10.16
C ASN A 451 4.82 0.77 -10.82
N LEU A 452 4.90 0.79 -12.15
CA LEU A 452 5.65 1.81 -12.88
C LEU A 452 5.15 3.23 -12.57
N ALA A 453 3.84 3.46 -12.55
CA ALA A 453 3.28 4.77 -12.22
C ALA A 453 3.69 5.27 -10.83
N ASN A 454 3.71 4.37 -9.84
CA ASN A 454 4.23 4.65 -8.50
C ASN A 454 5.74 4.95 -8.50
N LEU A 455 6.51 4.31 -9.39
CA LEU A 455 7.95 4.58 -9.56
C LEU A 455 8.20 5.93 -10.24
N LEU A 456 7.44 6.27 -11.29
CA LEU A 456 7.50 7.57 -11.97
C LEU A 456 7.26 8.72 -10.98
N THR A 457 6.22 8.58 -10.16
CA THR A 457 5.88 9.57 -9.13
C THR A 457 6.96 9.66 -8.06
N ALA A 458 7.44 8.52 -7.54
CA ALA A 458 8.44 8.50 -6.46
C ALA A 458 9.79 9.11 -6.87
N PHE A 459 10.24 8.84 -8.10
CA PHE A 459 11.47 9.41 -8.65
C PHE A 459 11.28 10.80 -9.27
N ARG A 460 10.06 11.37 -9.20
CA ARG A 460 9.70 12.67 -9.78
C ARG A 460 10.11 12.80 -11.26
N LEU A 461 9.93 11.70 -12.00
CA LEU A 461 10.31 11.65 -13.41
C LEU A 461 9.42 12.57 -14.22
N LYS A 462 10.05 13.36 -15.10
CA LYS A 462 9.38 14.40 -15.90
C LYS A 462 8.97 13.93 -17.29
N ASN A 463 9.43 12.77 -17.74
CA ASN A 463 9.14 12.22 -19.06
C ASN A 463 9.08 10.69 -19.01
N CYS A 464 8.01 10.14 -19.57
CA CYS A 464 7.87 8.77 -20.00
C CYS A 464 6.82 8.69 -21.13
N LYS A 465 7.09 9.30 -22.29
CA LYS A 465 6.11 9.41 -23.40
C LYS A 465 5.40 8.09 -23.77
N GLY A 466 6.09 6.96 -23.75
CA GLY A 466 5.51 5.65 -24.01
C GLY A 466 4.42 5.25 -23.01
N PHE A 467 4.54 5.64 -21.75
CA PHE A 467 3.51 5.42 -20.72
C PHE A 467 2.21 6.15 -21.06
N VAL A 468 2.30 7.43 -21.44
CA VAL A 468 1.13 8.22 -21.88
C VAL A 468 0.50 7.61 -23.13
N ASN A 469 1.31 7.24 -24.12
CA ASN A 469 0.83 6.62 -25.36
C ASN A 469 0.13 5.29 -25.12
N TYR A 470 0.73 4.44 -24.28
CA TYR A 470 0.17 3.14 -23.93
C TYR A 470 -1.15 3.29 -23.21
N LEU A 471 -1.23 4.14 -22.17
CA LEU A 471 -2.48 4.38 -21.44
C LEU A 471 -3.59 4.92 -22.35
N PHE A 472 -3.26 5.84 -23.26
CA PHE A 472 -4.22 6.37 -24.22
C PHE A 472 -4.88 5.29 -25.09
N CYS A 473 -4.11 4.27 -25.51
CA CYS A 473 -4.64 3.14 -26.28
C CYS A 473 -5.28 2.05 -25.40
N PHE A 474 -4.76 1.83 -24.19
CA PHE A 474 -5.16 0.75 -23.30
C PHE A 474 -6.43 1.06 -22.50
N LEU A 475 -6.59 2.28 -21.97
CA LEU A 475 -7.72 2.64 -21.10
C LEU A 475 -9.11 2.40 -21.72
N PRO A 476 -9.34 2.58 -23.03
CA PRO A 476 -10.61 2.20 -23.64
C PRO A 476 -11.00 0.73 -23.42
N THR A 477 -10.04 -0.17 -23.19
CA THR A 477 -10.28 -1.60 -22.94
C THR A 477 -10.59 -1.93 -21.47
N VAL A 478 -10.34 -0.99 -20.55
CA VAL A 478 -10.56 -1.16 -19.11
C VAL A 478 -11.98 -0.72 -18.75
N HIS A 479 -12.74 -1.55 -18.03
CA HIS A 479 -14.12 -1.22 -17.66
C HIS A 479 -14.20 -0.41 -16.36
N SER A 480 -13.42 -0.79 -15.35
CA SER A 480 -13.37 -0.14 -14.05
C SER A 480 -11.94 -0.20 -13.48
N MET A 481 -11.63 0.70 -12.55
CA MET A 481 -10.34 0.79 -11.86
C MET A 481 -10.54 1.05 -10.38
N THR A 482 -9.64 0.52 -9.56
CA THR A 482 -9.65 0.79 -8.12
C THR A 482 -9.18 2.22 -7.84
N VAL A 483 -9.55 2.76 -6.67
CA VAL A 483 -9.14 4.11 -6.26
C VAL A 483 -7.61 4.22 -6.15
N ASP A 484 -6.94 3.19 -5.62
CA ASP A 484 -5.48 3.19 -5.46
C ASP A 484 -4.75 3.16 -6.82
N GLU A 485 -5.27 2.39 -7.78
CA GLU A 485 -4.72 2.32 -9.14
C GLU A 485 -4.89 3.66 -9.87
N ALA A 486 -6.10 4.21 -9.83
CA ALA A 486 -6.41 5.50 -10.45
C ALA A 486 -5.54 6.62 -9.87
N THR A 487 -5.36 6.63 -8.55
CA THR A 487 -4.48 7.59 -7.86
C THR A 487 -3.02 7.44 -8.31
N SER A 488 -2.53 6.20 -8.45
CA SER A 488 -1.16 5.93 -8.91
C SER A 488 -0.94 6.45 -10.33
N LEU A 489 -1.88 6.15 -11.24
CA LEU A 489 -1.80 6.57 -12.65
C LEU A 489 -1.95 8.07 -12.82
N MET A 490 -2.91 8.70 -12.13
CA MET A 490 -3.14 10.16 -12.20
C MET A 490 -1.95 10.96 -11.69
N ASN A 491 -1.33 10.54 -10.58
CA ASN A 491 -0.12 11.19 -10.08
C ASN A 491 1.05 11.05 -11.06
N ALA A 492 1.20 9.88 -11.68
CA ALA A 492 2.25 9.68 -12.69
C ALA A 492 2.02 10.55 -13.93
N LEU A 493 0.77 10.65 -14.41
CA LEU A 493 0.41 11.55 -15.52
C LEU A 493 0.70 13.00 -15.16
N ALA A 494 0.31 13.45 -13.97
CA ALA A 494 0.59 14.81 -13.51
C ALA A 494 2.09 15.10 -13.43
N ALA A 495 2.92 14.10 -13.09
CA ALA A 495 4.37 14.25 -13.03
C ALA A 495 5.02 14.42 -14.41
N VAL A 496 4.51 13.73 -15.45
CA VAL A 496 5.12 13.72 -16.80
C VAL A 496 4.48 14.68 -17.80
N ALA A 497 3.28 15.20 -17.50
CA ALA A 497 2.47 15.98 -18.44
C ALA A 497 3.20 17.20 -19.05
N GLU A 498 4.06 17.85 -18.27
CA GLU A 498 4.80 19.04 -18.67
C GLU A 498 5.69 18.80 -19.91
N LEU A 499 6.35 17.62 -20.01
CA LEU A 499 7.22 17.30 -21.14
C LEU A 499 6.59 16.36 -22.17
N ASP A 500 5.64 15.52 -21.77
CA ASP A 500 5.04 14.50 -22.66
C ASP A 500 3.78 14.97 -23.40
N GLY A 501 3.31 16.18 -23.10
CA GLY A 501 2.16 16.81 -23.74
C GLY A 501 0.93 16.82 -22.84
N VAL A 502 0.64 18.00 -22.29
CA VAL A 502 -0.43 18.23 -21.31
C VAL A 502 -1.79 17.80 -21.86
N GLU A 503 -2.15 18.20 -23.08
CA GLU A 503 -3.47 17.90 -23.67
C GLU A 503 -3.77 16.40 -23.71
N ARG A 504 -2.77 15.59 -24.09
CA ARG A 504 -2.92 14.14 -24.14
C ARG A 504 -3.03 13.55 -22.74
N CYS A 505 -2.22 14.03 -21.79
CA CYS A 505 -2.28 13.58 -20.40
C CYS A 505 -3.62 13.93 -19.75
N VAL A 506 -4.20 15.09 -20.06
CA VAL A 506 -5.54 15.49 -19.61
C VAL A 506 -6.59 14.51 -20.10
N ARG A 507 -6.64 14.22 -21.40
CA ARG A 507 -7.62 13.26 -21.96
C ARG A 507 -7.51 11.87 -21.33
N VAL A 508 -6.29 11.40 -21.09
CA VAL A 508 -6.04 10.12 -20.40
C VAL A 508 -6.51 10.21 -18.95
N GLY A 509 -6.24 11.31 -18.26
CA GLY A 509 -6.66 11.54 -16.89
C GLY A 509 -8.17 11.58 -16.70
N GLU A 510 -8.88 12.26 -17.60
CA GLU A 510 -10.35 12.30 -17.64
C GLU A 510 -10.94 10.88 -17.79
N GLN A 511 -10.38 10.06 -18.69
CA GLN A 511 -10.80 8.67 -18.84
C GLN A 511 -10.53 7.82 -17.58
N ILE A 512 -9.43 8.06 -16.87
CA ILE A 512 -9.15 7.36 -15.61
C ILE A 512 -10.20 7.72 -14.56
N LEU A 513 -10.49 9.02 -14.38
CA LEU A 513 -11.51 9.51 -13.46
C LEU A 513 -12.89 8.89 -13.75
N ASP A 514 -13.18 8.67 -15.03
CA ASP A 514 -14.45 8.08 -15.44
C ASP A 514 -14.60 6.58 -15.14
N LYS A 515 -13.49 5.89 -14.86
CA LYS A 515 -13.44 4.45 -14.58
C LYS A 515 -13.27 4.13 -13.10
N VAL A 516 -13.04 5.12 -12.24
CA VAL A 516 -12.86 4.90 -10.80
C VAL A 516 -14.16 4.44 -10.16
N GLY A 517 -14.12 3.33 -9.41
CA GLY A 517 -15.26 2.81 -8.66
C GLY A 517 -14.86 1.93 -7.48
N HIS A 518 -15.86 1.45 -6.76
CA HIS A 518 -15.67 0.41 -5.74
C HIS A 518 -15.52 -0.96 -6.40
N ASN A 519 -14.65 -1.80 -5.85
CA ASN A 519 -14.47 -3.19 -6.31
C ASN A 519 -15.64 -4.11 -5.96
N PHE A 520 -16.56 -3.66 -5.12
CA PHE A 520 -17.60 -4.49 -4.53
C PHE A 520 -18.96 -3.82 -4.71
N ASP A 521 -19.94 -4.60 -5.18
CA ASP A 521 -21.38 -4.28 -5.33
C ASP A 521 -22.09 -3.97 -3.97
N GLY A 522 -21.36 -3.51 -2.95
CA GLY A 522 -21.85 -3.26 -1.61
C GLY A 522 -21.89 -1.77 -1.29
N ALA A 523 -23.08 -1.19 -1.40
CA ALA A 523 -23.47 0.16 -0.99
C ALA A 523 -22.75 1.34 -1.69
N THR A 524 -23.56 2.22 -2.26
CA THR A 524 -23.29 3.52 -2.90
C THR A 524 -22.65 4.56 -1.95
N LEU A 525 -21.57 4.18 -1.26
CA LEU A 525 -20.82 5.06 -0.38
C LEU A 525 -19.89 5.95 -1.21
N ALA A 526 -19.88 7.25 -0.92
CA ALA A 526 -18.93 8.20 -1.48
C ALA A 526 -17.48 7.69 -1.34
N LEU A 527 -16.68 7.77 -2.41
CA LEU A 527 -15.28 7.30 -2.36
C LEU A 527 -14.48 8.06 -1.30
N VAL A 528 -14.76 9.35 -1.08
CA VAL A 528 -14.07 10.16 -0.05
C VAL A 528 -14.25 9.62 1.37
N LEU A 529 -15.36 8.93 1.67
CA LEU A 529 -15.58 8.33 2.99
C LEU A 529 -14.82 7.00 3.16
N SER A 530 -14.57 6.30 2.06
CA SER A 530 -13.98 4.96 2.07
C SER A 530 -12.46 4.97 1.79
N HIS A 531 -11.99 5.97 1.05
CA HIS A 531 -10.60 6.16 0.63
C HIS A 531 -10.23 7.66 0.68
N PRO A 532 -10.31 8.30 1.87
CA PRO A 532 -10.20 9.77 2.00
C PRO A 532 -8.89 10.33 1.46
N LEU A 533 -7.75 9.75 1.86
CA LEU A 533 -6.42 10.18 1.43
C LEU A 533 -6.21 10.02 -0.07
N GLN A 534 -6.67 8.90 -0.65
CA GLN A 534 -6.57 8.65 -2.07
C GLN A 534 -7.44 9.61 -2.88
N CYS A 535 -8.67 9.90 -2.43
CA CYS A 535 -9.55 10.84 -3.10
C CYS A 535 -8.96 12.25 -3.10
N ALA A 536 -8.37 12.70 -1.99
CA ALA A 536 -7.66 13.98 -1.93
C ALA A 536 -6.49 14.03 -2.94
N LYS A 537 -5.68 12.97 -3.02
CA LYS A 537 -4.59 12.85 -4.00
C LYS A 537 -5.10 12.81 -5.44
N LEU A 538 -6.20 12.10 -5.68
CA LEU A 538 -6.82 11.99 -7.00
C LEU A 538 -7.32 13.35 -7.49
N LEU A 539 -8.06 14.08 -6.66
CA LEU A 539 -8.53 15.44 -6.95
C LEU A 539 -7.36 16.40 -7.18
N ARG A 540 -6.31 16.33 -6.35
CA ARG A 540 -5.10 17.11 -6.54
C ARG A 540 -4.42 16.81 -7.87
N ALA A 541 -4.31 15.53 -8.25
CA ALA A 541 -3.73 15.15 -9.53
C ALA A 541 -4.56 15.67 -10.72
N THR A 542 -5.90 15.66 -10.61
CA THR A 542 -6.80 16.29 -11.58
C THR A 542 -6.50 17.78 -11.76
N VAL A 543 -6.32 18.50 -10.65
CA VAL A 543 -5.93 19.92 -10.67
C VAL A 543 -4.55 20.13 -11.31
N LEU A 544 -3.56 19.32 -10.96
CA LEU A 544 -2.20 19.43 -11.52
C LEU A 544 -2.15 19.16 -13.03
N LEU A 545 -3.02 18.28 -13.52
CA LEU A 545 -3.18 18.04 -14.96
C LEU A 545 -3.93 19.18 -15.67
N GLY A 546 -4.70 19.99 -14.96
CA GLY A 546 -5.67 20.91 -15.56
C GLY A 546 -6.87 20.19 -16.19
N ALA A 547 -7.19 18.98 -15.73
CA ALA A 547 -8.32 18.18 -16.23
C ALA A 547 -9.64 18.60 -15.57
N THR A 548 -10.75 18.49 -16.31
CA THR A 548 -12.09 18.73 -15.75
C THR A 548 -12.74 17.38 -15.40
N PRO A 549 -13.01 17.08 -14.11
CA PRO A 549 -13.66 15.82 -13.75
C PRO A 549 -15.10 15.80 -14.29
N SER A 550 -15.56 14.68 -14.84
CA SER A 550 -16.97 14.58 -15.27
C SER A 550 -17.94 14.67 -14.08
N SER A 551 -19.19 15.07 -14.34
CA SER A 551 -20.26 15.06 -13.32
C SER A 551 -20.46 13.67 -12.69
N GLY A 552 -20.25 12.59 -13.47
CA GLY A 552 -20.26 11.22 -12.97
C GLY A 552 -19.10 10.91 -12.02
N ALA A 553 -17.89 11.40 -12.32
CA ALA A 553 -16.74 11.29 -11.43
C ALA A 553 -16.97 12.03 -10.10
N ILE A 554 -17.50 13.26 -10.14
CA ILE A 554 -17.85 14.03 -8.93
C ILE A 554 -18.86 13.27 -8.06
N LYS A 555 -19.95 12.75 -8.65
CA LYS A 555 -20.96 11.95 -7.95
C LYS A 555 -20.40 10.67 -7.33
N ARG A 556 -19.43 10.02 -7.96
CA ARG A 556 -18.76 8.85 -7.35
C ARG A 556 -17.87 9.24 -6.19
N ILE A 557 -17.08 10.30 -6.34
CA ILE A 557 -16.14 10.75 -5.30
C ILE A 557 -16.89 11.22 -4.05
N PHE A 558 -17.90 12.05 -4.22
CA PHE A 558 -18.64 12.69 -3.13
C PHE A 558 -20.00 12.05 -2.82
N GLY A 559 -20.40 11.01 -3.55
CA GLY A 559 -21.69 10.35 -3.37
C GLY A 559 -22.80 10.96 -4.22
N ASP A 560 -23.75 10.12 -4.63
CA ASP A 560 -24.90 10.53 -5.44
C ASP A 560 -26.18 10.76 -4.60
N THR A 561 -26.14 10.42 -3.30
CA THR A 561 -27.25 10.61 -2.38
C THR A 561 -27.58 12.10 -2.21
N LYS A 562 -28.85 12.40 -1.92
CA LYS A 562 -29.27 13.75 -1.49
C LYS A 562 -28.92 14.02 -0.02
N GLU A 563 -28.61 12.97 0.73
CA GLU A 563 -28.23 13.08 2.14
C GLU A 563 -26.81 13.63 2.28
N GLU A 564 -26.62 14.52 3.25
CA GLU A 564 -25.32 15.02 3.68
C GLU A 564 -24.42 13.86 4.14
N LEU A 565 -23.16 13.88 3.72
CA LEU A 565 -22.19 12.89 4.16
C LEU A 565 -21.86 13.05 5.65
N LYS A 566 -21.72 11.91 6.34
CA LYS A 566 -21.25 11.84 7.73
C LYS A 566 -19.83 11.28 7.78
N VAL A 567 -19.05 11.74 8.76
CA VAL A 567 -17.67 11.30 8.96
C VAL A 567 -17.62 9.80 9.25
N SER A 568 -16.95 9.05 8.38
CA SER A 568 -16.68 7.63 8.53
C SER A 568 -15.50 7.40 9.50
N SER A 569 -15.33 6.17 9.99
CA SER A 569 -14.15 5.80 10.79
C SER A 569 -12.84 6.09 10.05
N LYS A 570 -12.77 5.74 8.76
CA LYS A 570 -11.58 5.99 7.92
C LYS A 570 -11.28 7.47 7.72
N LEU A 571 -12.30 8.32 7.54
CA LEU A 571 -12.08 9.76 7.43
C LEU A 571 -11.67 10.36 8.78
N ARG A 572 -12.25 9.88 9.89
CA ARG A 572 -11.85 10.30 11.24
C ARG A 572 -10.38 9.99 11.50
N GLU A 573 -9.90 8.80 11.11
CA GLU A 573 -8.49 8.40 11.21
C GLU A 573 -7.57 9.25 10.33
N ALA A 574 -8.00 9.63 9.12
CA ALA A 574 -7.20 10.49 8.23
C ALA A 574 -7.15 11.96 8.71
N GLY A 575 -8.18 12.41 9.45
CA GLY A 575 -8.28 13.73 10.02
C GLY A 575 -8.64 14.84 9.01
N ALA A 576 -8.61 16.08 9.49
CA ALA A 576 -9.05 17.26 8.72
C ALA A 576 -8.10 17.70 7.60
N SER A 577 -6.90 17.12 7.52
CA SER A 577 -5.94 17.36 6.42
C SER A 577 -6.54 17.00 5.07
N VAL A 578 -7.39 15.96 5.02
CA VAL A 578 -8.12 15.54 3.82
C VAL A 578 -9.09 16.63 3.38
N LEU A 579 -9.84 17.23 4.31
CA LEU A 579 -10.80 18.28 3.96
C LEU A 579 -10.09 19.55 3.49
N PHE A 580 -8.93 19.88 4.07
CA PHE A 580 -8.07 20.95 3.58
C PHE A 580 -7.63 20.71 2.12
N ASP A 581 -7.12 19.53 1.79
CA ASP A 581 -6.70 19.20 0.41
C ASP A 581 -7.89 19.15 -0.58
N VAL A 582 -9.04 18.63 -0.14
CA VAL A 582 -10.28 18.60 -0.93
C VAL A 582 -10.78 20.01 -1.19
N ALA A 583 -10.84 20.87 -0.17
CA ALA A 583 -11.26 22.26 -0.31
C ALA A 583 -10.39 23.00 -1.32
N ARG A 584 -9.06 22.85 -1.22
CA ARG A 584 -8.12 23.44 -2.18
C ARG A 584 -8.38 22.95 -3.62
N SER A 585 -8.70 21.67 -3.78
CA SER A 585 -9.02 21.12 -5.10
C SER A 585 -10.33 21.69 -5.67
N LEU A 586 -11.37 21.82 -4.84
CA LEU A 586 -12.65 22.43 -5.21
C LEU A 586 -12.53 23.93 -5.50
N TYR A 587 -11.66 24.63 -4.78
CA TYR A 587 -11.28 26.01 -5.10
C TYR A 587 -10.66 26.09 -6.50
N HIS A 588 -9.70 25.22 -6.83
CA HIS A 588 -9.09 25.20 -8.16
C HIS A 588 -10.10 24.85 -9.27
N PHE A 589 -11.09 24.00 -8.99
CA PHE A 589 -12.14 23.71 -9.95
C PHE A 589 -13.01 24.92 -10.30
N SER A 590 -13.23 25.86 -9.37
CA SER A 590 -13.92 27.12 -9.69
C SER A 590 -13.19 27.97 -10.73
N ARG A 591 -11.87 27.77 -10.89
CA ARG A 591 -11.02 28.48 -11.85
C ARG A 591 -10.94 27.78 -13.20
N LEU A 592 -11.51 26.58 -13.34
CA LEU A 592 -11.67 25.92 -14.63
C LEU A 592 -12.77 26.67 -15.39
N LYS A 593 -12.42 27.36 -16.49
CA LYS A 593 -13.36 28.12 -17.32
C LYS A 593 -14.26 27.19 -18.14
N THR A 594 -15.08 26.38 -17.48
CA THR A 594 -15.99 25.44 -18.15
C THR A 594 -17.24 26.18 -18.62
N THR A 595 -17.75 25.82 -19.81
CA THR A 595 -19.00 26.40 -20.35
C THR A 595 -20.25 25.66 -19.87
N GLU A 596 -20.08 24.55 -19.12
CA GLU A 596 -21.16 23.66 -18.72
C GLU A 596 -21.70 24.02 -17.32
N THR A 597 -22.86 24.67 -17.27
CA THR A 597 -23.52 25.06 -16.01
C THR A 597 -23.96 23.85 -15.18
N SER A 598 -24.40 22.75 -15.80
CA SER A 598 -24.78 21.50 -15.10
C SER A 598 -23.63 20.86 -14.33
N TRP A 599 -22.40 21.01 -14.84
CA TRP A 599 -21.21 20.53 -14.15
C TRP A 599 -20.93 21.36 -12.90
N ALA A 600 -20.96 22.69 -13.02
CA ALA A 600 -20.79 23.61 -11.90
C ALA A 600 -21.79 23.32 -10.77
N GLU A 601 -23.06 23.12 -11.12
CA GLU A 601 -24.10 22.74 -10.15
C GLU A 601 -23.85 21.38 -9.49
N THR A 602 -23.26 20.42 -10.21
CA THR A 602 -22.90 19.11 -9.65
C THR A 602 -21.75 19.24 -8.65
N VAL A 603 -20.71 20.04 -8.97
CA VAL A 603 -19.59 20.30 -8.05
C VAL A 603 -20.07 21.01 -6.79
N TRP A 604 -20.92 22.03 -6.95
CA TRP A 604 -21.50 22.77 -5.85
C TRP A 604 -22.35 21.87 -4.94
N SER A 605 -23.39 21.25 -5.49
CA SER A 605 -24.37 20.47 -4.72
C SER A 605 -23.77 19.22 -4.08
N LYS A 606 -22.84 18.52 -4.74
CA LYS A 606 -22.24 17.27 -4.22
C LYS A 606 -20.92 17.49 -3.50
N GLY A 607 -20.03 18.31 -4.07
CA GLY A 607 -18.69 18.54 -3.52
C GLY A 607 -18.70 19.49 -2.32
N ILE A 608 -19.37 20.64 -2.45
CA ILE A 608 -19.39 21.67 -1.40
C ILE A 608 -20.49 21.36 -0.37
N VAL A 609 -21.75 21.42 -0.79
CA VAL A 609 -22.92 21.33 0.11
C VAL A 609 -23.10 19.92 0.64
N GLY A 610 -23.02 18.90 -0.23
CA GLY A 610 -23.24 17.51 0.15
C GLY A 610 -22.10 16.86 0.94
N ALA A 611 -20.86 17.36 0.81
CA ALA A 611 -19.67 16.72 1.36
C ALA A 611 -18.80 17.67 2.21
N LEU A 612 -18.16 18.68 1.62
CA LEU A 612 -17.17 19.50 2.32
C LEU A 612 -17.72 20.14 3.60
N MET A 613 -18.84 20.85 3.49
CA MET A 613 -19.45 21.60 4.59
C MET A 613 -19.98 20.72 5.74
N PRO A 614 -20.77 19.66 5.51
CA PRO A 614 -21.26 18.80 6.58
C PRO A 614 -20.11 18.03 7.27
N LEU A 615 -19.13 17.54 6.49
CA LEU A 615 -17.97 16.83 7.05
C LEU A 615 -17.11 17.76 7.92
N LEU A 616 -16.85 18.99 7.45
CA LEU A 616 -16.11 19.98 8.23
C LEU A 616 -16.86 20.37 9.51
N THR A 617 -18.17 20.55 9.42
CA THR A 617 -19.00 20.88 10.59
C THR A 617 -18.95 19.78 11.63
N GLN A 618 -19.06 18.51 11.22
CA GLN A 618 -18.96 17.37 12.12
C GLN A 618 -17.58 17.28 12.77
N LEU A 619 -16.50 17.34 11.99
CA LEU A 619 -15.15 17.27 12.57
C LEU A 619 -14.84 18.47 13.47
N THR A 620 -15.36 19.65 13.15
CA THR A 620 -15.23 20.84 14.03
C THR A 620 -15.98 20.63 15.34
N SER A 621 -17.16 19.99 15.30
CA SER A 621 -17.90 19.62 16.50
C SER A 621 -17.16 18.58 17.34
N GLU A 622 -16.56 17.56 16.71
CA GLU A 622 -15.75 16.55 17.40
C GLU A 622 -14.52 17.22 18.06
N PHE A 623 -13.80 18.08 17.33
CA PHE A 623 -12.65 18.82 17.85
C PHE A 623 -13.03 19.80 18.97
N HIS A 624 -14.15 20.50 18.85
CA HIS A 624 -14.66 21.37 19.91
C HIS A 624 -14.88 20.60 21.22
N GLN A 625 -15.47 19.40 21.18
CA GLN A 625 -15.65 18.55 22.36
C GLN A 625 -14.31 18.07 22.94
N GLU A 626 -13.34 17.75 22.09
CA GLU A 626 -11.98 17.41 22.51
C GLU A 626 -11.28 18.59 23.21
N VAL A 627 -11.44 19.80 22.68
CA VAL A 627 -10.89 21.03 23.29
C VAL A 627 -11.52 21.29 24.66
N LEU A 628 -12.84 21.14 24.79
CA LEU A 628 -13.53 21.31 26.08
C LEU A 628 -13.07 20.26 27.12
N SER A 629 -12.99 18.99 26.73
CA SER A 629 -12.55 17.91 27.63
C SER A 629 -11.05 17.96 27.95
N SER A 630 -10.22 18.49 27.06
CA SER A 630 -8.79 18.66 27.30
C SER A 630 -8.47 19.84 28.21
N MET A 631 -9.29 20.90 28.22
CA MET A 631 -9.18 21.96 29.22
C MET A 631 -9.31 21.45 30.65
N GLU A 632 -10.10 20.38 30.85
CA GLU A 632 -10.23 19.71 32.16
C GLU A 632 -9.00 18.85 32.51
N ASN A 633 -8.33 18.27 31.50
CA ASN A 633 -7.27 17.27 31.69
C ASN A 633 -5.84 17.77 31.38
N GLY A 634 -5.68 19.00 30.89
CA GLY A 634 -4.39 19.62 30.58
C GLY A 634 -3.65 19.09 29.34
N ARG A 635 -4.32 18.36 28.43
CA ARG A 635 -3.68 17.78 27.22
C ARG A 635 -3.88 18.68 25.99
N SER A 636 -2.82 19.23 25.40
CA SER A 636 -2.93 19.93 24.12
C SER A 636 -3.19 18.96 22.97
N SER A 637 -4.26 19.18 22.19
CA SER A 637 -4.51 18.45 20.93
C SER A 637 -4.15 19.31 19.72
N THR A 638 -3.34 18.76 18.82
CA THR A 638 -3.00 19.39 17.53
C THR A 638 -3.99 18.95 16.47
N SER A 639 -4.56 19.90 15.71
CA SER A 639 -5.58 19.59 14.70
C SER A 639 -5.42 20.41 13.42
N TYR A 640 -5.73 19.78 12.27
CA TYR A 640 -5.82 20.43 10.96
C TYR A 640 -7.14 21.17 10.75
N ILE A 641 -8.06 21.11 11.72
CA ILE A 641 -9.40 21.69 11.61
C ILE A 641 -9.37 23.19 11.32
N PRO A 642 -8.54 24.02 11.98
CA PRO A 642 -8.53 25.44 11.69
C PRO A 642 -8.11 25.77 10.26
N LEU A 643 -7.08 25.09 9.74
CA LEU A 643 -6.66 25.22 8.34
C LEU A 643 -7.79 24.86 7.37
N ALA A 644 -8.57 23.82 7.71
CA ALA A 644 -9.71 23.41 6.91
C ALA A 644 -10.85 24.44 6.91
N TRP A 645 -11.05 25.23 7.99
CA TRP A 645 -12.02 26.34 7.99
C TRP A 645 -11.67 27.38 6.93
N ARG A 646 -10.42 27.88 6.98
CA ARG A 646 -9.90 28.85 6.02
C ARG A 646 -10.04 28.32 4.59
N SER A 647 -9.47 27.16 4.29
CA SER A 647 -9.46 26.66 2.91
C SER A 647 -10.84 26.27 2.39
N SER A 648 -11.75 25.81 3.25
CA SER A 648 -13.14 25.54 2.82
C SER A 648 -13.88 26.82 2.48
N MET A 649 -13.63 27.89 3.22
CA MET A 649 -14.24 29.17 2.93
C MET A 649 -13.61 29.85 1.71
N GLU A 650 -12.30 29.72 1.49
CA GLU A 650 -11.63 30.08 0.23
C GLU A 650 -12.24 29.33 -0.95
N ALA A 651 -12.61 28.04 -0.76
CA ALA A 651 -13.26 27.25 -1.79
C ALA A 651 -14.70 27.69 -2.06
N VAL A 652 -15.50 27.97 -1.02
CA VAL A 652 -16.90 28.41 -1.15
C VAL A 652 -17.00 29.75 -1.86
N PHE A 653 -16.12 30.70 -1.55
CA PHE A 653 -16.16 32.08 -2.03
C PHE A 653 -16.37 32.24 -3.56
N PRO A 654 -15.53 31.68 -4.44
CA PRO A 654 -15.70 31.81 -5.89
C PRO A 654 -16.93 31.08 -6.44
N TRP A 655 -17.44 30.05 -5.76
CA TRP A 655 -18.68 29.39 -6.17
C TRP A 655 -19.91 30.17 -5.77
N VAL A 656 -19.90 30.93 -4.69
CA VAL A 656 -21.02 31.83 -4.38
C VAL A 656 -21.11 32.96 -5.40
N ASP A 657 -19.96 33.45 -5.87
CA ASP A 657 -19.84 34.49 -6.88
C ASP A 657 -20.65 35.75 -6.51
N VAL A 658 -20.25 36.36 -5.39
CA VAL A 658 -20.89 37.58 -4.86
C VAL A 658 -20.73 38.81 -5.75
N ASN A 659 -19.89 38.76 -6.79
CA ASN A 659 -19.79 39.81 -7.79
C ASN A 659 -20.80 39.63 -8.93
N LEU A 660 -21.49 38.49 -8.98
CA LEU A 660 -22.41 38.12 -10.06
C LEU A 660 -21.71 38.04 -11.43
N ASP A 661 -20.42 37.67 -11.45
CA ASP A 661 -19.62 37.60 -12.67
C ASP A 661 -20.11 36.49 -13.62
N THR A 662 -20.66 35.42 -13.05
CA THR A 662 -21.04 34.18 -13.74
C THR A 662 -22.42 33.64 -13.35
N VAL A 663 -22.97 34.04 -12.20
CA VAL A 663 -24.27 33.57 -11.70
C VAL A 663 -25.29 34.69 -11.52
N SER A 664 -26.57 34.33 -11.55
CA SER A 664 -27.65 35.27 -11.25
C SER A 664 -27.72 35.60 -9.76
N LEU A 665 -28.28 36.77 -9.43
CA LEU A 665 -28.54 37.19 -8.05
C LEU A 665 -29.33 36.12 -7.25
N THR A 666 -30.32 35.50 -7.87
CA THR A 666 -31.11 34.41 -7.26
C THR A 666 -30.24 33.19 -6.94
N THR A 667 -29.34 32.81 -7.86
CA THR A 667 -28.42 31.68 -7.66
C THR A 667 -27.43 31.98 -6.55
N MET A 668 -26.83 33.18 -6.51
CA MET A 668 -25.95 33.61 -5.43
C MET A 668 -26.66 33.49 -4.07
N GLN A 669 -27.88 34.03 -3.93
CA GLN A 669 -28.65 33.94 -2.70
C GLN A 669 -28.93 32.50 -2.29
N GLN A 670 -29.36 31.66 -3.24
CA GLN A 670 -29.62 30.24 -2.97
C GLN A 670 -28.36 29.53 -2.47
N ARG A 671 -27.21 29.76 -3.12
CA ARG A 671 -25.92 29.17 -2.71
C ARG A 671 -25.54 29.61 -1.30
N ILE A 672 -25.73 30.88 -0.95
CA ILE A 672 -25.50 31.37 0.42
C ILE A 672 -26.44 30.66 1.41
N GLU A 673 -27.73 30.58 1.10
CA GLU A 673 -28.74 29.92 1.95
C GLU A 673 -28.42 28.43 2.22
N GLU A 674 -27.85 27.73 1.23
CA GLU A 674 -27.46 26.31 1.35
C GLU A 674 -26.26 26.09 2.28
N VAL A 675 -25.25 26.96 2.26
CA VAL A 675 -24.04 26.80 3.12
C VAL A 675 -24.17 27.48 4.48
N TYR A 676 -25.06 28.45 4.61
CA TYR A 676 -25.21 29.29 5.81
C TYR A 676 -25.37 28.50 7.13
N PRO A 677 -26.21 27.44 7.22
CA PRO A 677 -26.37 26.69 8.46
C PRO A 677 -25.07 26.05 8.96
N PHE A 678 -24.22 25.57 8.05
CA PHE A 678 -22.92 24.99 8.35
C PHE A 678 -21.94 26.06 8.81
N LEU A 679 -21.85 27.17 8.06
CA LEU A 679 -20.96 28.29 8.38
C LEU A 679 -21.29 28.91 9.74
N ARG A 680 -22.59 29.12 10.03
CA ARG A 680 -23.10 29.54 11.33
C ARG A 680 -22.61 28.65 12.46
N ARG A 681 -22.73 27.33 12.30
CA ARG A 681 -22.32 26.38 13.34
C ARG A 681 -20.80 26.35 13.51
N ILE A 682 -20.05 26.35 12.40
CA ILE A 682 -18.58 26.42 12.41
C ILE A 682 -18.12 27.70 13.10
N ALA A 683 -18.70 28.87 12.79
CA ALA A 683 -18.34 30.14 13.41
C ALA A 683 -18.43 30.10 14.94
N MET A 684 -19.56 29.63 15.49
CA MET A 684 -19.75 29.52 16.94
C MET A 684 -18.72 28.58 17.59
N MET A 685 -18.45 27.43 16.98
CA MET A 685 -17.48 26.46 17.50
C MET A 685 -16.04 26.95 17.36
N ALA A 686 -15.72 27.62 16.25
CA ALA A 686 -14.39 28.17 15.97
C ALA A 686 -14.01 29.26 16.97
N VAL A 687 -14.95 30.14 17.34
CA VAL A 687 -14.75 31.16 18.39
C VAL A 687 -14.42 30.50 19.74
N CYS A 688 -15.17 29.48 20.13
CA CYS A 688 -14.90 28.76 21.38
C CYS A 688 -13.53 28.04 21.36
N ILE A 689 -13.18 27.40 20.24
CA ILE A 689 -11.87 26.74 20.05
C ILE A 689 -10.73 27.76 20.10
N ALA A 690 -10.88 28.90 19.42
CA ALA A 690 -9.87 29.95 19.39
C ALA A 690 -9.67 30.59 20.77
N GLU A 691 -10.76 30.84 21.52
CA GLU A 691 -10.69 31.29 22.91
C GLU A 691 -9.97 30.26 23.79
N ALA A 692 -10.26 28.97 23.60
CA ALA A 692 -9.60 27.93 24.37
C ALA A 692 -8.08 27.85 24.07
N GLN A 693 -7.69 28.01 22.81
CA GLN A 693 -6.30 28.10 22.42
C GLN A 693 -5.63 29.36 22.99
N ARG A 694 -6.31 30.51 22.97
CA ARG A 694 -5.83 31.77 23.56
C ARG A 694 -5.51 31.59 25.04
N LYS A 695 -6.41 30.98 25.82
CA LYS A 695 -6.19 30.67 27.24
C LYS A 695 -5.02 29.72 27.45
N SER A 696 -4.88 28.70 26.60
CA SER A 696 -3.76 27.76 26.66
C SER A 696 -2.41 28.45 26.41
N LEU A 697 -2.35 29.35 25.41
CA LEU A 697 -1.16 30.15 25.10
C LEU A 697 -0.78 31.11 26.23
N ALA A 698 -1.77 31.70 26.91
CA ALA A 698 -1.53 32.60 28.05
C ALA A 698 -0.87 31.89 29.25
N LYS A 699 -1.15 30.59 29.46
CA LYS A 699 -0.68 29.80 30.62
C LYS A 699 0.78 29.32 30.56
N LYS A 700 1.61 29.88 29.65
CA LYS A 700 3.08 29.69 29.54
C LYS A 700 3.61 28.35 30.06
N ASN A 701 3.51 27.28 29.26
CA ASN A 701 4.47 26.17 29.35
C ASN A 701 5.42 26.29 28.14
N PRO A 702 6.61 26.92 28.28
CA PRO A 702 7.52 27.23 27.17
C PRO A 702 8.26 26.02 26.56
N VAL A 703 7.76 24.80 26.74
CA VAL A 703 8.40 23.55 26.26
C VAL A 703 7.66 22.92 25.06
N ALA A 704 6.66 23.59 24.49
CA ALA A 704 6.07 23.12 23.24
C ALA A 704 6.97 23.56 22.07
N GLU A 705 7.64 22.60 21.41
CA GLU A 705 8.32 22.82 20.13
C GLU A 705 7.45 23.67 19.18
N PRO A 706 8.05 24.56 18.37
CA PRO A 706 7.31 25.26 17.34
C PRO A 706 6.69 24.22 16.40
N LEU A 707 5.36 24.18 16.37
CA LEU A 707 4.60 23.27 15.53
C LEU A 707 5.02 23.48 14.07
N ALA A 708 5.33 22.40 13.36
CA ALA A 708 5.75 22.44 11.95
C ALA A 708 4.69 23.04 11.00
N PHE A 709 3.49 23.33 11.50
CA PHE A 709 2.38 23.92 10.75
C PHE A 709 1.73 25.03 11.59
N SER A 710 1.32 26.13 10.95
CA SER A 710 0.50 27.18 11.57
C SER A 710 -0.87 26.61 11.96
N SER A 711 -0.94 25.95 13.10
CA SER A 711 -2.19 25.51 13.73
C SER A 711 -2.78 26.62 14.60
N ASN A 712 -2.48 27.89 14.30
CA ASN A 712 -3.05 29.00 15.05
C ASN A 712 -4.54 29.12 14.71
N ALA A 713 -5.42 28.56 15.54
CA ALA A 713 -6.85 28.62 15.27
C ALA A 713 -7.38 30.04 15.24
N VAL A 714 -6.71 30.97 15.93
CA VAL A 714 -7.06 32.40 15.93
C VAL A 714 -6.94 33.00 14.53
N VAL A 715 -5.80 32.80 13.86
CA VAL A 715 -5.55 33.34 12.51
C VAL A 715 -6.56 32.77 11.52
N HIS A 716 -6.78 31.46 11.54
CA HIS A 716 -7.69 30.81 10.59
C HIS A 716 -9.16 31.09 10.88
N MET A 717 -9.54 31.27 12.16
CA MET A 717 -10.88 31.73 12.55
C MET A 717 -11.13 33.14 12.03
N LEU A 718 -10.20 34.08 12.22
CA LEU A 718 -10.33 35.45 11.72
C LEU A 718 -10.48 35.46 10.20
N PHE A 719 -9.62 34.72 9.50
CA PHE A 719 -9.68 34.59 8.05
C PHE A 719 -11.05 34.05 7.59
N PHE A 720 -11.55 33.00 8.25
CA PHE A 720 -12.87 32.43 8.02
C PHE A 720 -14.00 33.44 8.25
N LEU A 721 -13.98 34.16 9.39
CA LEU A 721 -15.03 35.12 9.75
C LEU A 721 -15.05 36.33 8.79
N LEU A 722 -13.89 36.86 8.40
CA LEU A 722 -13.78 37.98 7.47
C LEU A 722 -14.36 37.61 6.10
N MET A 723 -14.04 36.42 5.57
CA MET A 723 -14.65 35.97 4.31
C MET A 723 -16.15 35.73 4.45
N PHE A 724 -16.60 35.17 5.59
CA PHE A 724 -18.02 34.89 5.80
C PHE A 724 -18.83 36.18 5.89
N GLU A 725 -18.32 37.16 6.62
CA GLU A 725 -18.88 38.50 6.69
C GLU A 725 -18.93 39.14 5.31
N HIS A 726 -17.83 39.09 4.55
CA HIS A 726 -17.80 39.67 3.22
C HIS A 726 -18.83 39.03 2.28
N ILE A 727 -19.02 37.71 2.31
CA ILE A 727 -20.08 37.05 1.52
C ILE A 727 -21.46 37.62 1.84
N LEU A 728 -21.78 37.75 3.13
CA LEU A 728 -23.09 38.23 3.55
C LEU A 728 -23.29 39.71 3.23
N TYR A 729 -22.33 40.55 3.59
CA TYR A 729 -22.45 42.01 3.43
C TYR A 729 -22.41 42.43 1.96
N HIS A 730 -21.47 41.89 1.19
CA HIS A 730 -21.39 42.18 -0.24
C HIS A 730 -22.59 41.59 -0.99
N GLY A 731 -23.01 40.36 -0.64
CA GLY A 731 -24.22 39.76 -1.20
C GLY A 731 -25.48 40.58 -0.92
N THR A 732 -25.67 41.07 0.31
CA THR A 732 -26.77 41.98 0.63
C THR A 732 -26.68 43.28 -0.16
N TRP A 733 -25.50 43.87 -0.30
CA TRP A 733 -25.30 45.09 -1.06
C TRP A 733 -25.67 44.93 -2.54
N GLN A 734 -25.31 43.80 -3.16
CA GLN A 734 -25.73 43.48 -4.53
C GLN A 734 -27.26 43.43 -4.67
N THR A 735 -27.97 42.87 -3.68
CA THR A 735 -29.45 42.87 -3.69
C THR A 735 -30.08 44.24 -3.49
N GLU A 736 -29.34 45.20 -2.91
CA GLU A 736 -29.81 46.58 -2.73
C GLU A 736 -29.67 47.41 -4.00
N ILE A 737 -28.64 47.16 -4.81
CA ILE A 737 -28.41 47.86 -6.08
C ILE A 737 -29.40 47.40 -7.16
N ASP A 738 -29.65 46.10 -7.28
CA ASP A 738 -30.48 45.54 -8.36
C ASP A 738 -32.00 45.59 -8.04
N SER A 739 -32.45 46.60 -7.32
CA SER A 739 -33.82 46.70 -6.77
C SER A 739 -34.95 46.88 -7.81
N SER A 740 -34.67 46.74 -9.10
CA SER A 740 -35.61 47.00 -10.20
C SER A 740 -36.58 45.86 -10.53
N ALA A 741 -36.37 44.64 -10.03
CA ALA A 741 -37.22 43.48 -10.34
C ALA A 741 -38.03 42.98 -9.13
N ALA A 742 -39.30 42.59 -9.35
CA ALA A 742 -40.16 42.05 -8.28
C ALA A 742 -39.57 40.79 -7.60
N SER A 743 -38.79 39.98 -8.33
CA SER A 743 -38.04 38.85 -7.77
C SER A 743 -36.89 39.28 -6.85
N ALA A 744 -36.33 40.48 -7.02
CA ALA A 744 -35.23 41.00 -6.21
C ALA A 744 -35.67 41.30 -4.77
N ASN A 745 -36.94 41.68 -4.54
CA ASN A 745 -37.46 41.96 -3.19
C ASN A 745 -37.38 40.72 -2.29
N GLY A 746 -37.81 39.55 -2.77
CA GLY A 746 -37.74 38.31 -1.99
C GLY A 746 -36.31 37.86 -1.70
N VAL A 747 -35.39 38.10 -2.64
CA VAL A 747 -33.95 37.83 -2.46
C VAL A 747 -33.35 38.76 -1.41
N LYS A 748 -33.66 40.05 -1.48
CA LYS A 748 -33.22 41.08 -0.51
C LYS A 748 -33.68 40.76 0.91
N GLU A 749 -34.95 40.41 1.11
CA GLU A 749 -35.48 40.04 2.43
C GLU A 749 -34.74 38.84 3.04
N LYS A 750 -34.47 37.80 2.24
CA LYS A 750 -33.71 36.63 2.69
C LYS A 750 -32.27 36.97 3.05
N MET A 751 -31.58 37.74 2.22
CA MET A 751 -30.20 38.17 2.47
C MET A 751 -30.10 39.04 3.73
N GLN A 752 -31.04 39.97 3.90
CA GLN A 752 -31.12 40.81 5.09
C GLN A 752 -31.33 40.00 6.36
N LYS A 753 -32.21 38.99 6.32
CA LYS A 753 -32.45 38.08 7.45
C LYS A 753 -31.21 37.26 7.82
N MET A 754 -30.45 36.77 6.83
CA MET A 754 -29.18 36.07 7.10
C MET A 754 -28.11 37.01 7.67
N LYS A 755 -28.04 38.25 7.19
CA LYS A 755 -27.16 39.29 7.74
C LYS A 755 -27.51 39.63 9.21
N GLU A 756 -28.79 39.76 9.53
CA GLU A 756 -29.26 40.01 10.91
C GLU A 756 -29.01 38.82 11.85
N ASP A 757 -29.23 37.58 11.38
CA ASP A 757 -28.87 36.38 12.15
C ASP A 757 -27.36 36.29 12.36
N TYR A 758 -26.54 36.65 11.36
CA TYR A 758 -25.08 36.74 11.50
C TYR A 758 -24.65 37.73 12.59
N ILE A 759 -25.20 38.95 12.60
CA ILE A 759 -24.94 39.94 13.67
C ILE A 759 -25.34 39.39 15.05
N THR A 760 -26.45 38.65 15.11
CA THR A 760 -26.90 37.98 16.33
C THR A 760 -25.90 36.92 16.78
N ILE A 761 -25.39 36.09 15.88
CA ILE A 761 -24.36 35.07 16.17
C ILE A 761 -23.10 35.71 16.71
N LEU A 762 -22.63 36.80 16.11
CA LEU A 762 -21.41 37.49 16.54
C LEU A 762 -21.52 38.06 17.96
N SER A 763 -22.73 38.41 18.38
CA SER A 763 -23.05 38.95 19.71
C SER A 763 -23.50 37.86 20.70
N THR A 764 -23.66 36.61 20.24
CA THR A 764 -24.08 35.49 21.09
C THR A 764 -22.89 35.00 21.91
N THR A 765 -23.08 34.86 23.22
CA THR A 765 -22.09 34.21 24.09
C THR A 765 -21.96 32.74 23.74
N VAL A 766 -20.76 32.30 23.35
CA VAL A 766 -20.49 30.89 22.99
C VAL A 766 -19.76 30.11 24.08
N CYS A 767 -18.99 30.80 24.93
CA CYS A 767 -18.28 30.21 26.07
C CYS A 767 -18.03 31.30 27.13
N LYS A 768 -17.34 30.96 28.22
CA LYS A 768 -16.94 31.92 29.26
C LYS A 768 -15.43 32.14 29.23
N ASP A 769 -14.97 33.34 29.57
CA ASP A 769 -13.54 33.67 29.73
C ASP A 769 -12.97 33.13 31.06
N GLU A 770 -11.81 33.61 31.53
CA GLU A 770 -11.24 33.21 32.83
C GLU A 770 -11.94 33.84 34.04
N GLU A 771 -12.56 35.01 33.85
CA GLU A 771 -13.31 35.75 34.87
C GLU A 771 -14.78 35.29 34.97
N GLY A 772 -15.22 34.46 34.04
CA GLY A 772 -16.58 33.96 33.94
C GLY A 772 -17.51 34.82 33.09
N ASN A 773 -17.00 35.86 32.43
CA ASN A 773 -17.75 36.69 31.51
C ASN A 773 -18.03 35.92 30.21
N GLY A 774 -19.13 36.27 29.54
CA GLY A 774 -19.49 35.66 28.27
C GLY A 774 -18.56 36.10 27.13
N VAL A 775 -17.98 35.14 26.42
CA VAL A 775 -17.16 35.38 25.22
C VAL A 775 -18.04 35.29 23.98
N THR A 776 -18.09 36.39 23.25
CA THR A 776 -18.67 36.54 21.91
C THR A 776 -17.55 36.64 20.86
N ALA A 777 -17.88 36.51 19.57
CA ALA A 777 -16.89 36.65 18.50
C ALA A 777 -16.21 38.03 18.53
N LEU A 778 -16.99 39.10 18.74
CA LEU A 778 -16.50 40.47 18.83
C LEU A 778 -15.58 40.66 20.04
N SER A 779 -16.01 40.18 21.21
CA SER A 779 -15.17 40.26 22.42
C SER A 779 -13.88 39.49 22.24
N LEU A 780 -13.90 38.27 21.66
CA LEU A 780 -12.70 37.49 21.44
C LEU A 780 -11.71 38.26 20.57
N ILE A 781 -12.16 38.80 19.44
CA ILE A 781 -11.31 39.55 18.51
C ILE A 781 -10.65 40.72 19.21
N ASP A 782 -11.39 41.44 20.03
CA ASP A 782 -10.87 42.55 20.81
C ASP A 782 -9.67 42.13 21.70
N HIS A 783 -9.81 41.00 22.40
CA HIS A 783 -8.74 40.43 23.23
C HIS A 783 -7.53 39.93 22.45
N LEU A 784 -7.62 39.73 21.13
CA LEU A 784 -6.50 39.24 20.33
C LEU A 784 -5.46 40.32 20.02
N PHE A 785 -5.85 41.60 20.02
CA PHE A 785 -5.02 42.70 19.55
C PHE A 785 -4.32 43.48 20.66
N SER A 786 -4.75 43.45 21.93
CA SER A 786 -4.06 44.11 23.06
C SER A 786 -4.65 43.74 24.43
N PRO A 787 -3.85 43.69 25.50
CA PRO A 787 -4.35 43.97 26.85
C PRO A 787 -4.53 45.49 27.00
N GLU A 788 -5.77 45.98 27.06
CA GLU A 788 -6.06 47.42 27.26
C GLU A 788 -5.65 47.98 28.65
N SER A 789 -4.81 47.29 29.42
CA SER A 789 -4.27 47.86 30.66
C SER A 789 -2.88 47.31 30.97
N GLY A 790 -1.90 48.21 31.13
CA GLY A 790 -0.48 47.93 31.28
C GLY A 790 -0.07 47.24 32.59
N ARG A 791 -0.63 46.08 32.91
CA ARG A 791 -0.17 45.24 34.03
C ARG A 791 0.29 43.84 33.65
N ASP A 792 -0.07 43.31 32.49
CA ASP A 792 0.47 42.04 32.01
C ASP A 792 1.07 42.20 30.60
N GLN A 793 2.40 42.09 30.50
CA GLN A 793 3.13 42.00 29.23
C GLN A 793 2.90 40.62 28.57
N SER A 794 1.64 40.20 28.42
CA SER A 794 1.29 39.06 27.58
C SER A 794 1.43 39.50 26.12
N HIS A 795 2.25 38.77 25.36
CA HIS A 795 2.43 39.03 23.93
C HIS A 795 1.07 39.03 23.23
N SER A 796 0.82 40.02 22.36
CA SER A 796 -0.32 39.98 21.43
C SER A 796 -0.35 38.62 20.73
N VAL A 797 -1.53 37.99 20.70
CA VAL A 797 -1.70 36.68 20.06
C VAL A 797 -1.63 36.81 18.53
N LEU A 798 -1.95 37.99 18.00
CA LEU A 798 -1.73 38.37 16.61
C LEU A 798 -0.56 39.35 16.52
N ASP A 799 0.54 38.89 15.97
CA ASP A 799 1.67 39.75 15.64
C ASP A 799 1.48 40.42 14.27
N ARG A 800 2.36 41.38 13.96
CA ARG A 800 2.38 42.07 12.66
C ARG A 800 2.45 41.08 11.48
N SER A 801 3.17 39.97 11.64
CA SER A 801 3.27 38.93 10.59
C SER A 801 1.92 38.28 10.31
N SER A 802 1.17 37.91 11.35
CA SER A 802 -0.16 37.32 11.23
C SER A 802 -1.17 38.28 10.58
N ILE A 803 -1.13 39.56 10.96
CA ILE A 803 -2.00 40.60 10.37
C ILE A 803 -1.72 40.76 8.87
N LEU A 804 -0.43 40.83 8.49
CA LEU A 804 -0.03 40.90 7.09
C LEU A 804 -0.42 39.63 6.32
N GLU A 805 -0.30 38.44 6.94
CA GLU A 805 -0.74 37.19 6.32
C GLU A 805 -2.25 37.20 6.03
N ILE A 806 -3.08 37.63 6.98
CA ILE A 806 -4.53 37.71 6.81
C ILE A 806 -4.86 38.69 5.68
N THR A 807 -4.38 39.93 5.78
CA THR A 807 -4.72 41.00 4.83
C THR A 807 -4.22 40.75 3.41
N THR A 808 -3.07 40.10 3.24
CA THR A 808 -2.50 39.83 1.91
C THR A 808 -3.22 38.70 1.17
N ASN A 809 -3.79 37.72 1.89
CA ASN A 809 -4.34 36.51 1.28
C ASN A 809 -5.86 36.51 1.13
N LEU A 810 -6.57 37.52 1.65
CA LEU A 810 -8.02 37.62 1.42
C LEU A 810 -8.31 37.86 -0.07
N PRO A 811 -9.38 37.25 -0.62
CA PRO A 811 -9.74 37.44 -2.03
C PRO A 811 -10.33 38.83 -2.33
N PHE A 812 -10.49 39.67 -1.30
CA PHE A 812 -10.98 41.04 -1.38
C PHE A 812 -10.07 41.95 -0.56
N SER A 813 -10.03 43.23 -0.93
CA SER A 813 -9.40 44.24 -0.09
C SER A 813 -10.27 44.48 1.15
N VAL A 814 -9.64 44.45 2.31
CA VAL A 814 -10.25 44.89 3.56
C VAL A 814 -10.44 46.42 3.44
N SER A 815 -11.64 46.83 3.00
CA SER A 815 -11.96 48.23 2.69
C SER A 815 -12.72 48.87 3.84
N LEU A 816 -12.37 50.12 4.16
CA LEU A 816 -13.00 50.96 5.19
C LEU A 816 -14.32 51.65 4.76
N VAL A 817 -14.75 51.56 3.49
CA VAL A 817 -15.52 52.69 2.91
C VAL A 817 -16.84 52.37 2.19
N VAL A 818 -17.38 51.13 2.16
CA VAL A 818 -18.65 50.90 1.40
C VAL A 818 -19.76 50.16 2.15
N SER A 819 -19.48 49.09 2.91
CA SER A 819 -20.46 48.42 3.79
C SER A 819 -19.72 47.38 4.62
N GLN A 820 -18.99 47.84 5.63
CA GLN A 820 -18.25 46.93 6.49
C GLN A 820 -19.20 46.24 7.46
N GLY A 821 -18.88 44.98 7.77
CA GLY A 821 -19.49 44.33 8.93
C GLY A 821 -18.63 44.51 10.18
N PRO A 822 -19.19 44.19 11.35
CA PRO A 822 -18.57 44.48 12.64
C PRO A 822 -17.24 43.75 12.86
N ILE A 823 -16.99 42.60 12.21
CA ILE A 823 -15.71 41.90 12.30
C ILE A 823 -14.63 42.63 11.53
N ASN A 824 -14.93 43.05 10.29
CA ASN A 824 -14.04 43.81 9.45
C ASN A 824 -13.73 45.19 10.06
N ASP A 825 -14.73 45.88 10.60
CA ASP A 825 -14.55 47.16 11.30
C ASP A 825 -13.56 47.02 12.45
N LEU A 826 -13.85 46.09 13.37
CA LEU A 826 -13.02 45.85 14.55
C LEU A 826 -11.61 45.38 14.16
N PHE A 827 -11.50 44.47 13.20
CA PHE A 827 -10.21 43.99 12.71
C PHE A 827 -9.40 45.13 12.09
N CYS A 828 -10.00 45.99 11.25
CA CYS A 828 -9.34 47.14 10.65
C CYS A 828 -8.79 48.10 11.71
N GLU A 829 -9.64 48.53 12.63
CA GLU A 829 -9.29 49.49 13.68
C GLU A 829 -8.12 48.98 14.52
N ARG A 830 -8.21 47.73 14.98
CA ARG A 830 -7.19 47.11 15.84
C ARG A 830 -5.92 46.73 15.09
N ALA A 831 -6.02 46.25 13.85
CA ALA A 831 -4.88 45.89 13.02
C ALA A 831 -4.02 47.12 12.66
N VAL A 832 -4.64 48.26 12.35
CA VAL A 832 -3.92 49.51 12.09
C VAL A 832 -3.10 49.92 13.31
N ALA A 833 -3.70 49.86 14.52
CA ALA A 833 -2.98 50.15 15.76
C ALA A 833 -1.77 49.22 15.97
N ALA A 834 -1.93 47.91 15.76
CA ALA A 834 -0.88 46.91 15.94
C ALA A 834 0.21 46.91 14.85
N VAL A 835 -0.10 47.35 13.62
CA VAL A 835 0.88 47.46 12.53
C VAL A 835 1.68 48.76 12.61
N ILE A 836 1.05 49.85 13.07
CA ILE A 836 1.68 51.16 13.27
C ILE A 836 2.47 51.23 14.59
N SER A 837 2.16 50.41 15.61
CA SER A 837 2.97 50.35 16.82
C SER A 837 4.38 49.84 16.50
N VAL A 838 5.27 50.79 16.19
CA VAL A 838 6.72 50.62 16.15
C VAL A 838 7.14 50.29 17.58
N ASN A 839 7.68 49.09 17.80
CA ASN A 839 8.32 48.79 19.08
C ASN A 839 9.39 49.86 19.35
N ASP A 840 9.24 50.55 20.48
CA ASP A 840 10.38 50.97 21.29
C ASP A 840 11.05 49.74 21.90
#